data_AF-Q46DE8-F1
#
_entry.id   AF-Q46DE8-F1
#
_cell.length_a   1.000
_cell.length_b   1.000
_cell.length_c   1.000
_cell.angle_alpha   90.00
_cell.angle_beta   90.00
_cell.angle_gamma   90.00
#
_symmetry.space_group_name_H-M   'P 1'
#
loop_
_entity.id
_entity.type
_entity.pdbx_description
1 polymer ?
#
loop_
_entity_poly.entity_id
_entity_poly.type
_entity_poly.pdbx_seq_one_letter_code
_entity_poly.pdbx_strand_id
1 'polypeptide(L)'
;MLKRELGIFFLISCLILANVPTVLCRSPAPTVYVAGDGSGDFNCDGKDDHVQINQALKFVAGNSKYTTVHLKGPFTYVIDDTILIGSNTILEGDSNAVIKLANNAGWATMKPMIKQMSSSGNNNIVIRGFEINGNHDGNPKVSKGKGYYNMIYFTNCNNVKVYKMYMHDGLGDGLRIKYGKNIKFYKNRIYKLGHDGLFAIQCQNVEAWNNTITCRTNSGLRIWNSNHVKFHNNVINSFYHWSAGGAAIQIEKSAGIMNDIEIYDNTISNTYGPGIWIFNYDTSATKDQGKNVHIYNNVFYGTGTNPSITWVGGIVASGFHDTLIENNVFDGVYHAAVIHMYPEAYSPKYSSKYTTIVRNNIIVNTQKRTKAPSGTGYAVINYLTKNHNFVLENNCLYENSAGKYKGCTSKSDIYLNPLFVNQKYHDYHLQSVAGHWNGKKWVKDRVSSPCIDSGYASSDYSKEPENNGNRINIGRYGNTIYASLSSSSRVKTVQSSLTDYISEATNETDEDLNFTEEVFDVDEDNCTYSEDLSIDTQSLVIDSIPKTTVKIGETLNFTVKASDVNGGNLTFSASALPEGASFDETGIFNWTPSEGQEGIYKIYFEVSDGIFKDSEGAIISVVEEDSLNLSNVYDSYIYEVSPEDPCLNNLSFGLEE
;
A
#
# COMPACT_ATOMS: atom_id res chain seq x y z
N MET A 1 62.75 4.97 -27.84
CA MET A 1 61.36 5.43 -27.56
C MET A 1 61.08 5.72 -26.07
N LEU A 2 61.67 5.00 -25.11
CA LEU A 2 61.29 5.06 -23.68
C LEU A 2 61.46 6.39 -22.89
N LYS A 3 62.03 7.47 -23.45
CA LYS A 3 62.23 8.75 -22.72
C LYS A 3 61.20 9.86 -23.04
N ARG A 4 60.30 9.65 -24.02
CA ARG A 4 59.33 10.68 -24.43
C ARG A 4 57.93 10.48 -23.81
N GLU A 5 57.61 9.27 -23.38
CA GLU A 5 56.31 8.92 -22.77
C GLU A 5 56.25 9.28 -21.28
N LEU A 6 57.36 9.16 -20.54
CA LEU A 6 57.41 9.50 -19.11
C LEU A 6 57.10 10.98 -18.83
N GLY A 7 57.56 11.89 -19.70
CA GLY A 7 57.30 13.33 -19.57
C GLY A 7 55.85 13.71 -19.86
N ILE A 8 55.16 12.98 -20.74
CA ILE A 8 53.75 13.19 -21.04
C ILE A 8 52.87 12.66 -19.90
N PHE A 9 53.20 11.50 -19.33
CA PHE A 9 52.51 10.97 -18.15
C PHE A 9 52.62 11.92 -16.95
N PHE A 10 53.81 12.50 -16.69
CA PHE A 10 54.00 13.41 -15.56
C PHE A 10 53.22 14.73 -15.70
N LEU A 11 53.13 15.28 -16.92
CA LEU A 11 52.33 16.48 -17.21
C LEU A 11 50.82 16.19 -17.12
N ILE A 12 50.36 15.03 -17.58
CA ILE A 12 48.96 14.61 -17.46
C ILE A 12 48.58 14.39 -15.98
N SER A 13 49.45 13.77 -15.17
CA SER A 13 49.17 13.62 -13.73
C SER A 13 49.08 14.96 -12.99
N CYS A 14 49.89 15.95 -13.35
CA CYS A 14 49.81 17.29 -12.76
C CYS A 14 48.54 18.05 -13.21
N LEU A 15 48.05 17.84 -14.43
CA LEU A 15 46.80 18.44 -14.92
C LEU A 15 45.54 17.76 -14.36
N ILE A 16 45.61 16.47 -14.04
CA ILE A 16 44.53 15.76 -13.32
C ILE A 16 44.44 16.24 -11.86
N LEU A 17 45.58 16.54 -11.22
CA LEU A 17 45.61 17.12 -9.86
C LEU A 17 45.12 18.58 -9.81
N ALA A 18 45.15 19.32 -10.91
CA ALA A 18 44.61 20.68 -11.00
C ALA A 18 43.07 20.75 -11.09
N ASN A 19 42.39 19.63 -11.33
CA ASN A 19 40.92 19.53 -11.43
C ASN A 19 40.29 18.63 -10.35
N VAL A 20 41.05 18.24 -9.32
CA VAL A 20 40.44 17.74 -8.08
C VAL A 20 39.60 18.90 -7.55
N PRO A 21 38.28 18.75 -7.34
CA PRO A 21 37.51 19.77 -6.65
C PRO A 21 38.19 19.96 -5.31
N THR A 22 38.62 21.19 -5.00
CA THR A 22 39.10 21.49 -3.66
C THR A 22 37.93 21.27 -2.71
N VAL A 23 37.88 20.07 -2.14
CA VAL A 23 37.12 19.75 -0.93
C VAL A 23 37.83 20.52 0.16
N LEU A 24 37.60 21.83 0.15
CA LEU A 24 37.68 22.68 1.31
C LEU A 24 36.92 21.92 2.38
N CYS A 25 37.65 21.40 3.36
CA CYS A 25 37.11 20.88 4.60
C CYS A 25 36.47 22.05 5.36
N ARG A 26 35.37 22.57 4.83
CA ARG A 26 34.46 23.45 5.54
C ARG A 26 33.97 22.63 6.72
N SER A 27 34.33 23.09 7.91
CA SER A 27 33.62 22.72 9.12
C SER A 27 32.11 22.86 8.85
N PRO A 28 31.27 21.93 9.36
CA PRO A 28 29.84 22.06 9.21
C PRO A 28 29.39 23.44 9.69
N ALA A 29 28.44 24.03 8.96
CA ALA A 29 27.87 25.33 9.32
C ALA A 29 27.37 25.27 10.78
N PRO A 30 27.65 26.29 11.62
CA PRO A 30 27.23 26.24 13.01
C PRO A 30 25.71 26.11 13.14
N THR A 31 25.29 25.36 14.15
CA THR A 31 23.89 25.17 14.53
C THR A 31 23.48 26.23 15.54
N VAL A 32 22.28 26.78 15.37
CA VAL A 32 21.59 27.59 16.39
C VAL A 32 20.67 26.69 17.19
N TYR A 33 20.77 26.71 18.51
CA TYR A 33 19.97 25.89 19.40
C TYR A 33 18.80 26.67 20.00
N VAL A 34 17.61 26.06 19.98
CA VAL A 34 16.45 26.51 20.74
C VAL A 34 16.16 25.47 21.81
N ALA A 35 15.95 25.89 23.06
CA ALA A 35 15.80 24.96 24.18
C ALA A 35 14.83 25.49 25.25
N GLY A 36 14.16 24.57 25.96
CA GLY A 36 13.31 24.90 27.10
C GLY A 36 13.99 24.78 28.48
N ASP A 37 15.24 24.32 28.52
CA ASP A 37 16.02 24.09 29.74
C ASP A 37 17.01 25.24 30.06
N GLY A 38 16.98 26.32 29.29
CA GLY A 38 17.91 27.46 29.40
C GLY A 38 19.27 27.26 28.71
N SER A 39 19.50 26.13 28.03
CA SER A 39 20.78 25.82 27.38
C SER A 39 20.88 26.18 25.89
N GLY A 40 19.86 26.83 25.32
CA GLY A 40 19.83 27.27 23.92
C GLY A 40 20.41 28.67 23.71
N ASP A 41 20.73 28.98 22.45
CA ASP A 41 20.97 30.36 22.01
C ASP A 41 19.69 31.22 22.11
N PHE A 42 18.53 30.56 21.94
CA PHE A 42 17.20 31.11 22.16
C PHE A 42 16.44 30.19 23.13
N ASN A 43 15.84 30.74 24.19
CA ASN A 43 15.25 29.94 25.27
C ASN A 43 13.74 30.13 25.37
N CYS A 44 13.05 29.00 25.38
CA CYS A 44 11.61 28.80 25.39
C CYS A 44 11.11 28.49 26.81
N ASP A 45 9.82 28.72 27.08
CA ASP A 45 9.21 28.45 28.39
C ASP A 45 7.97 27.54 28.32
N GLY A 46 7.58 27.10 27.12
CA GLY A 46 6.40 26.27 26.90
C GLY A 46 5.15 27.09 26.60
N LYS A 47 5.30 28.39 26.31
CA LYS A 47 4.24 29.31 25.94
C LYS A 47 4.72 30.27 24.85
N ASP A 48 3.91 30.42 23.81
CA ASP A 48 4.18 31.36 22.70
C ASP A 48 5.57 31.16 22.04
N ASP A 49 6.12 29.94 22.10
CA ASP A 49 7.51 29.59 21.76
C ASP A 49 7.87 29.84 20.28
N HIS A 50 6.85 30.06 19.45
CA HIS A 50 6.99 30.53 18.07
C HIS A 50 7.81 31.83 17.99
N VAL A 51 7.80 32.68 19.03
CA VAL A 51 8.58 33.92 19.08
C VAL A 51 10.08 33.62 18.98
N GLN A 52 10.60 32.77 19.86
CA GLN A 52 12.02 32.42 19.93
C GLN A 52 12.45 31.55 18.76
N ILE A 53 11.61 30.60 18.33
CA ILE A 53 11.86 29.79 17.13
C ILE A 53 11.95 30.69 15.88
N ASN A 54 11.07 31.69 15.75
CA ASN A 54 11.13 32.66 14.65
C ASN A 54 12.35 33.59 14.72
N GLN A 55 12.81 33.96 15.91
CA GLN A 55 14.06 34.71 16.07
C GLN A 55 15.27 33.89 15.59
N ALA A 56 15.36 32.62 15.99
CA ALA A 56 16.40 31.69 15.54
C ALA A 56 16.38 31.49 14.02
N LEU A 57 15.22 31.20 13.44
CA LEU A 57 15.06 31.00 11.99
C LEU A 57 15.36 32.28 11.19
N LYS A 58 14.98 33.46 11.70
CA LYS A 58 15.31 34.75 11.09
C LYS A 58 16.80 35.04 11.12
N PHE A 59 17.49 34.70 12.21
CA PHE A 59 18.95 34.81 12.29
C PHE A 59 19.64 33.91 11.27
N VAL A 60 19.25 32.62 11.17
CA VAL A 60 19.82 31.67 10.20
C VAL A 60 19.54 32.13 8.76
N ALA A 61 18.30 32.49 8.43
CA ALA A 61 17.92 32.95 7.09
C ALA A 61 18.64 34.25 6.68
N GLY A 62 19.01 35.10 7.64
CA GLY A 62 19.78 36.33 7.42
C GLY A 62 21.30 36.15 7.41
N ASN A 63 21.85 34.97 7.75
CA ASN A 63 23.27 34.77 7.97
C ASN A 63 23.80 33.52 7.29
N SER A 64 24.37 33.68 6.10
CA SER A 64 24.86 32.59 5.22
C SER A 64 26.00 31.72 5.79
N LYS A 65 26.52 32.03 6.99
CA LYS A 65 27.42 31.14 7.74
C LYS A 65 26.69 30.02 8.46
N TYR A 66 25.41 30.20 8.78
CA TYR A 66 24.55 29.26 9.48
C TYR A 66 23.59 28.62 8.49
N THR A 67 23.16 27.39 8.78
CA THR A 67 22.12 26.70 8.00
C THR A 67 21.06 26.03 8.85
N THR A 68 21.28 25.88 10.17
CA THR A 68 20.52 24.93 10.98
C THR A 68 19.99 25.59 12.25
N VAL A 69 18.70 25.43 12.50
CA VAL A 69 18.06 25.62 13.80
C VAL A 69 17.72 24.24 14.36
N HIS A 70 18.15 23.96 15.58
CA HIS A 70 17.95 22.68 16.26
C HIS A 70 17.13 22.86 17.54
N LEU A 71 15.99 22.19 17.63
CA LEU A 71 15.10 22.17 18.79
C LEU A 71 15.54 21.07 19.76
N LYS A 72 16.02 21.44 20.94
CA LYS A 72 16.45 20.48 21.97
C LYS A 72 15.24 19.85 22.67
N GLY A 73 15.32 18.54 22.92
CA GLY A 73 14.36 17.80 23.72
C GLY A 73 14.97 17.14 24.96
N PRO A 74 14.16 16.57 25.88
CA PRO A 74 12.70 16.52 25.83
C PRO A 74 12.07 17.88 26.17
N PHE A 75 11.26 18.43 25.26
CA PHE A 75 10.53 19.68 25.51
C PHE A 75 9.30 19.81 24.59
N THR A 76 8.24 20.47 25.07
CA THR A 76 7.07 20.82 24.25
C THR A 76 7.03 22.32 24.02
N TYR A 77 7.29 22.71 22.78
CA TYR A 77 7.19 24.08 22.29
C TYR A 77 5.74 24.36 21.91
N VAL A 78 5.03 25.17 22.70
CA VAL A 78 3.62 25.50 22.46
C VAL A 78 3.52 26.77 21.62
N ILE A 79 2.85 26.69 20.48
CA ILE A 79 2.74 27.80 19.52
C ILE A 79 1.30 28.28 19.36
N ASP A 80 1.11 29.61 19.43
CA ASP A 80 -0.13 30.30 19.04
C ASP A 80 0.07 31.31 17.88
N ASP A 81 1.22 31.24 17.19
CA ASP A 81 1.39 31.80 15.85
C ASP A 81 2.27 30.90 14.97
N THR A 82 2.34 31.21 13.68
CA THR A 82 3.06 30.47 12.65
C THR A 82 4.58 30.61 12.80
N ILE A 83 5.28 29.48 12.68
CA ILE A 83 6.73 29.40 12.51
C ILE A 83 7.08 29.69 11.04
N LEU A 84 8.03 30.60 10.81
CA LEU A 84 8.45 31.10 9.51
C LEU A 84 9.86 30.60 9.16
N ILE A 85 9.99 29.83 8.08
CA ILE A 85 11.28 29.26 7.63
C ILE A 85 11.78 29.92 6.34
N GLY A 86 13.08 30.25 6.30
CA GLY A 86 13.75 30.89 5.17
C GLY A 86 14.32 29.92 4.14
N SER A 87 15.03 30.46 3.14
CA SER A 87 15.79 29.65 2.19
C SER A 87 17.06 29.08 2.83
N ASN A 88 17.61 27.99 2.26
CA ASN A 88 18.85 27.34 2.72
C ASN A 88 18.85 26.94 4.21
N THR A 89 17.67 26.69 4.76
CA THR A 89 17.46 26.50 6.20
C THR A 89 17.04 25.06 6.50
N ILE A 90 17.67 24.48 7.50
CA ILE A 90 17.35 23.21 8.14
C ILE A 90 16.67 23.56 9.48
N LEU A 91 15.43 23.15 9.67
CA LEU A 91 14.79 23.07 10.97
C LEU A 91 14.81 21.60 11.41
N GLU A 92 15.49 21.33 12.51
CA GLU A 92 15.59 19.99 13.07
C GLU A 92 15.43 19.99 14.59
N GLY A 93 15.46 18.82 15.20
CA GLY A 93 15.48 18.68 16.65
C GLY A 93 15.62 17.23 17.09
N ASP A 94 15.69 17.03 18.39
CA ASP A 94 15.65 15.72 19.03
C ASP A 94 14.28 15.04 18.81
N SER A 95 14.24 13.71 18.83
CA SER A 95 13.01 12.95 18.61
C SER A 95 11.97 13.06 19.74
N ASN A 96 12.29 13.75 20.82
CA ASN A 96 11.42 14.10 21.93
C ASN A 96 11.23 15.63 22.09
N ALA A 97 11.66 16.42 21.10
CA ALA A 97 11.20 17.79 20.91
C ALA A 97 9.84 17.78 20.19
N VAL A 98 8.85 18.46 20.76
CA VAL A 98 7.46 18.49 20.26
C VAL A 98 7.06 19.93 19.95
N ILE A 99 6.69 20.23 18.70
CA ILE A 99 5.96 21.47 18.39
C ILE A 99 4.47 21.19 18.52
N LYS A 100 3.79 21.87 19.45
CA LYS A 100 2.36 21.67 19.72
C LYS A 100 1.55 22.93 19.45
N LEU A 101 0.46 22.80 18.70
CA LEU A 101 -0.51 23.89 18.54
C LEU A 101 -1.22 24.22 19.87
N ALA A 102 -1.42 25.49 20.19
CA ALA A 102 -2.18 25.94 21.35
C ALA A 102 -3.63 25.43 21.38
N ASN A 103 -4.28 25.48 22.56
CA ASN A 103 -5.70 25.19 22.71
C ASN A 103 -6.54 26.41 22.27
N ASN A 104 -7.68 26.19 21.61
CA ASN A 104 -8.55 27.25 21.08
C ASN A 104 -7.81 28.28 20.20
N ALA A 105 -6.77 27.87 19.46
CA ALA A 105 -5.87 28.75 18.72
C ALA A 105 -6.60 29.77 17.82
N GLY A 106 -7.76 29.40 17.26
CA GLY A 106 -8.67 30.36 16.62
C GLY A 106 -8.13 31.00 15.33
N TRP A 107 -6.98 30.53 14.81
CA TRP A 107 -6.41 31.08 13.57
C TRP A 107 -7.36 30.89 12.37
N ALA A 108 -7.27 31.84 11.43
CA ALA A 108 -7.99 31.77 10.16
C ALA A 108 -7.62 30.53 9.32
N THR A 109 -8.52 30.14 8.42
CA THR A 109 -8.26 29.09 7.42
C THR A 109 -6.97 29.36 6.64
N MET A 110 -6.28 28.30 6.25
CA MET A 110 -5.02 28.34 5.49
C MET A 110 -3.81 28.99 6.20
N LYS A 111 -3.93 29.41 7.48
CA LYS A 111 -2.77 29.72 8.34
C LYS A 111 -2.18 28.42 8.92
N PRO A 112 -0.95 28.02 8.57
CA PRO A 112 -0.35 26.75 9.02
C PRO A 112 0.49 26.94 10.28
N MET A 113 0.91 25.83 10.90
CA MET A 113 1.90 25.84 11.99
C MET A 113 3.29 26.26 11.48
N ILE A 114 3.71 25.76 10.31
CA ILE A 114 4.98 26.13 9.65
C ILE A 114 4.68 26.66 8.23
N LYS A 115 5.25 27.82 7.90
CA LYS A 115 5.13 28.52 6.60
C LYS A 115 6.48 29.03 6.13
N GLN A 116 6.64 29.26 4.83
CA GLN A 116 7.82 29.94 4.32
C GLN A 116 7.77 31.46 4.65
N MET A 117 8.94 32.08 4.84
CA MET A 117 9.06 33.53 5.12
C MET A 117 8.61 34.41 3.95
N SER A 118 8.92 34.02 2.72
CA SER A 118 8.69 34.82 1.50
C SER A 118 7.38 34.41 0.81
N SER A 119 6.50 35.37 0.54
CA SER A 119 5.29 35.13 -0.28
C SER A 119 5.64 34.62 -1.69
N SER A 120 6.76 35.06 -2.25
CA SER A 120 7.31 34.59 -3.53
C SER A 120 7.93 33.19 -3.47
N GLY A 121 8.00 32.57 -2.28
CA GLY A 121 8.59 31.26 -2.05
C GLY A 121 10.02 31.30 -1.50
N ASN A 122 10.45 30.17 -0.93
CA ASN A 122 11.79 29.94 -0.41
C ASN A 122 12.34 28.61 -0.96
N ASN A 123 13.66 28.45 -1.01
CA ASN A 123 14.29 27.30 -1.65
C ASN A 123 15.29 26.60 -0.73
N ASN A 124 15.52 25.30 -0.94
CA ASN A 124 16.46 24.48 -0.18
C ASN A 124 16.07 24.40 1.31
N ILE A 125 14.85 23.96 1.59
CA ILE A 125 14.29 23.80 2.94
C ILE A 125 14.40 22.34 3.39
N VAL A 126 14.84 22.11 4.62
CA VAL A 126 14.79 20.80 5.29
C VAL A 126 14.04 20.91 6.61
N ILE A 127 13.11 19.99 6.86
CA ILE A 127 12.45 19.82 8.16
C ILE A 127 12.62 18.35 8.57
N ARG A 128 13.22 18.08 9.74
CA ARG A 128 13.52 16.70 10.16
C ARG A 128 13.62 16.44 11.66
N GLY A 129 13.29 15.22 12.09
CA GLY A 129 13.77 14.62 13.35
C GLY A 129 12.91 14.82 14.59
N PHE A 130 12.01 15.80 14.62
CA PHE A 130 11.17 16.15 15.78
C PHE A 130 9.67 15.81 15.56
N GLU A 131 8.84 16.00 16.59
CA GLU A 131 7.40 15.76 16.58
C GLU A 131 6.60 17.04 16.29
N ILE A 132 5.53 16.94 15.50
CA ILE A 132 4.50 17.98 15.38
C ILE A 132 3.15 17.41 15.83
N ASN A 133 2.63 17.96 16.92
CA ASN A 133 1.33 17.64 17.50
C ASN A 133 0.32 18.74 17.11
N GLY A 134 -0.61 18.39 16.22
CA GLY A 134 -1.60 19.34 15.69
C GLY A 134 -2.77 19.63 16.62
N ASN A 135 -2.79 19.04 17.83
CA ASN A 135 -3.70 19.33 18.93
C ASN A 135 -5.20 19.43 18.55
N HIS A 136 -5.70 18.46 17.78
CA HIS A 136 -7.09 18.35 17.35
C HIS A 136 -8.09 18.50 18.50
N ASP A 137 -7.90 17.76 19.61
CA ASP A 137 -8.86 17.74 20.72
C ASP A 137 -8.86 19.06 21.51
N GLY A 138 -7.74 19.80 21.51
CA GLY A 138 -7.67 21.16 22.06
C GLY A 138 -8.34 22.23 21.18
N ASN A 139 -8.80 21.87 19.98
CA ASN A 139 -9.34 22.80 18.98
C ASN A 139 -10.69 22.32 18.36
N PRO A 140 -11.72 22.02 19.18
CA PRO A 140 -12.97 21.40 18.71
C PRO A 140 -13.87 22.33 17.86
N LYS A 141 -13.58 23.63 17.81
CA LYS A 141 -14.41 24.65 17.16
C LYS A 141 -14.26 24.73 15.64
N VAL A 142 -13.34 23.98 15.04
CA VAL A 142 -13.07 24.02 13.59
C VAL A 142 -13.12 22.62 12.96
N SER A 143 -13.54 22.59 11.70
CA SER A 143 -13.74 21.33 10.97
C SER A 143 -12.45 20.76 10.40
N LYS A 144 -12.27 19.44 10.58
CA LYS A 144 -11.27 18.62 9.85
C LYS A 144 -11.39 18.84 8.34
N GLY A 145 -10.25 18.93 7.65
CA GLY A 145 -10.21 18.96 6.18
C GLY A 145 -10.62 20.29 5.53
N LYS A 146 -10.80 21.36 6.31
CA LYS A 146 -11.15 22.71 5.79
C LYS A 146 -9.96 23.67 5.73
N GLY A 147 -8.73 23.14 5.74
CA GLY A 147 -7.49 23.93 5.64
C GLY A 147 -7.08 24.66 6.93
N TYR A 148 -7.73 24.38 8.05
CA TYR A 148 -7.28 24.84 9.37
C TYR A 148 -6.06 24.06 9.83
N TYR A 149 -5.07 24.78 10.38
CA TYR A 149 -3.91 24.22 11.07
C TYR A 149 -3.19 23.10 10.31
N ASN A 150 -2.94 23.31 9.01
CA ASN A 150 -1.99 22.48 8.27
C ASN A 150 -0.64 22.56 9.00
N MET A 151 0.03 21.44 9.25
CA MET A 151 1.28 21.43 10.01
C MET A 151 2.38 22.17 9.24
N ILE A 152 2.51 21.89 7.94
CA ILE A 152 3.41 22.60 7.04
C ILE A 152 2.59 23.01 5.81
N TYR A 153 2.61 24.30 5.44
CA TYR A 153 2.08 24.75 4.16
C TYR A 153 3.05 25.70 3.45
N PHE A 154 3.49 25.29 2.26
CA PHE A 154 4.38 26.06 1.40
C PHE A 154 3.76 26.42 0.05
N THR A 155 4.13 27.58 -0.49
CA THR A 155 3.82 27.98 -1.87
C THR A 155 5.09 28.45 -2.59
N ASN A 156 5.23 28.13 -3.87
CA ASN A 156 6.37 28.53 -4.72
C ASN A 156 7.76 28.08 -4.20
N CYS A 157 7.80 27.00 -3.40
CA CYS A 157 9.04 26.55 -2.74
C CYS A 157 9.66 25.35 -3.47
N ASN A 158 10.98 25.38 -3.70
CA ASN A 158 11.69 24.31 -4.41
C ASN A 158 12.78 23.67 -3.55
N ASN A 159 13.12 22.41 -3.87
CA ASN A 159 14.10 21.59 -3.14
C ASN A 159 13.71 21.45 -1.65
N VAL A 160 12.47 21.03 -1.38
CA VAL A 160 11.94 20.84 -0.02
C VAL A 160 12.09 19.38 0.39
N LYS A 161 12.63 19.13 1.59
CA LYS A 161 12.76 17.79 2.18
C LYS A 161 12.10 17.75 3.56
N VAL A 162 11.10 16.89 3.75
CA VAL A 162 10.45 16.65 5.04
C VAL A 162 10.58 15.17 5.39
N TYR A 163 11.36 14.85 6.43
CA TYR A 163 11.70 13.46 6.71
C TYR A 163 12.03 13.15 8.17
N LYS A 164 11.85 11.89 8.61
CA LYS A 164 12.00 11.49 10.02
C LYS A 164 11.13 12.35 10.97
N MET A 165 9.97 12.80 10.51
CA MET A 165 8.99 13.51 11.34
C MET A 165 8.00 12.51 11.95
N TYR A 166 7.56 12.79 13.17
CA TYR A 166 6.29 12.27 13.66
C TYR A 166 5.25 13.39 13.62
N MET A 167 4.19 13.23 12.83
CA MET A 167 3.15 14.23 12.62
C MET A 167 1.80 13.60 12.95
N HIS A 168 1.13 14.10 13.99
CA HIS A 168 -0.10 13.47 14.47
C HIS A 168 -1.15 14.44 15.01
N ASP A 169 -2.40 13.94 15.04
CA ASP A 169 -3.55 14.60 15.63
C ASP A 169 -3.81 16.03 15.14
N GLY A 170 -3.53 16.28 13.86
CA GLY A 170 -3.87 17.53 13.18
C GLY A 170 -5.33 17.62 12.72
N LEU A 171 -5.75 18.84 12.42
CA LEU A 171 -7.04 19.18 11.80
C LEU A 171 -6.94 19.35 10.27
N GLY A 172 -5.74 19.68 9.76
CA GLY A 172 -5.45 19.86 8.34
C GLY A 172 -4.44 18.84 7.78
N ASP A 173 -3.70 19.29 6.77
CA ASP A 173 -2.64 18.56 6.08
C ASP A 173 -1.35 18.42 6.93
N GLY A 174 -0.56 17.37 6.67
CA GLY A 174 0.80 17.22 7.18
C GLY A 174 1.77 18.14 6.43
N LEU A 175 2.14 17.76 5.22
CA LEU A 175 2.78 18.67 4.26
C LEU A 175 1.81 19.03 3.13
N ARG A 176 1.36 20.28 3.10
CA ARG A 176 0.72 20.88 1.92
C ARG A 176 1.75 21.70 1.13
N ILE A 177 1.79 21.56 -0.19
CA ILE A 177 2.66 22.38 -1.02
C ILE A 177 2.04 22.72 -2.37
N LYS A 178 2.17 23.98 -2.80
CA LYS A 178 1.67 24.48 -4.09
C LYS A 178 2.78 25.07 -4.94
N TYR A 179 2.79 24.80 -6.25
CA TYR A 179 3.75 25.37 -7.22
C TYR A 179 5.23 25.09 -6.89
N GLY A 180 5.54 23.93 -6.30
CA GLY A 180 6.89 23.55 -5.90
C GLY A 180 7.54 22.54 -6.84
N LYS A 181 8.89 22.58 -6.93
CA LYS A 181 9.71 21.61 -7.67
C LYS A 181 10.67 20.88 -6.74
N ASN A 182 10.90 19.58 -7.01
CA ASN A 182 11.82 18.70 -6.26
C ASN A 182 11.40 18.57 -4.79
N ILE A 183 10.25 17.94 -4.55
CA ILE A 183 9.66 17.77 -3.21
C ILE A 183 9.89 16.33 -2.75
N LYS A 184 10.50 16.14 -1.57
CA LYS A 184 10.82 14.82 -1.01
C LYS A 184 10.22 14.65 0.38
N PHE A 185 9.33 13.66 0.55
CA PHE A 185 8.58 13.41 1.79
C PHE A 185 8.76 11.95 2.23
N TYR A 186 9.65 11.68 3.20
CA TYR A 186 10.10 10.30 3.42
C TYR A 186 10.42 9.92 4.86
N LYS A 187 10.33 8.63 5.19
CA LYS A 187 10.62 8.11 6.54
C LYS A 187 9.83 8.85 7.64
N ASN A 188 8.64 9.35 7.32
CA ASN A 188 7.76 10.01 8.28
C ASN A 188 6.75 9.02 8.87
N ARG A 189 6.38 9.24 10.13
CA ARG A 189 5.22 8.60 10.76
C ARG A 189 4.09 9.62 10.81
N ILE A 190 3.01 9.36 10.09
CA ILE A 190 1.82 10.23 10.01
C ILE A 190 0.67 9.52 10.70
N TYR A 191 0.07 10.11 11.73
CA TYR A 191 -0.97 9.44 12.51
C TYR A 191 -2.20 10.32 12.71
N LYS A 192 -3.31 9.91 12.09
CA LYS A 192 -4.63 10.52 12.23
C LYS A 192 -4.64 12.04 11.97
N LEU A 193 -4.15 12.49 10.81
CA LEU A 193 -4.33 13.89 10.40
C LEU A 193 -5.73 14.15 9.84
N GLY A 194 -6.26 15.35 10.07
CA GLY A 194 -7.60 15.77 9.66
C GLY A 194 -7.77 16.05 8.17
N HIS A 195 -6.71 15.94 7.37
CA HIS A 195 -6.77 15.90 5.91
C HIS A 195 -5.69 14.95 5.35
N ASP A 196 -4.79 15.42 4.48
CA ASP A 196 -3.82 14.58 3.78
C ASP A 196 -2.46 14.50 4.52
N GLY A 197 -1.74 13.37 4.42
CA GLY A 197 -0.36 13.27 4.92
C GLY A 197 0.61 14.13 4.12
N LEU A 198 0.53 13.99 2.79
CA LEU A 198 1.15 14.88 1.79
C LEU A 198 0.08 15.32 0.80
N PHE A 199 0.01 16.63 0.51
CA PHE A 199 -0.79 17.18 -0.58
C PHE A 199 0.06 18.10 -1.46
N ALA A 200 0.48 17.59 -2.62
CA ALA A 200 1.22 18.35 -3.62
C ALA A 200 0.28 18.87 -4.73
N ILE A 201 0.31 20.18 -4.99
CA ILE A 201 -0.62 20.87 -5.88
C ILE A 201 0.17 21.62 -6.94
N GLN A 202 -0.05 21.30 -8.22
CA GLN A 202 0.65 21.91 -9.35
C GLN A 202 2.18 21.87 -9.19
N CYS A 203 2.70 20.74 -8.70
CA CYS A 203 4.11 20.50 -8.40
C CYS A 203 4.79 19.64 -9.47
N GLN A 204 6.12 19.63 -9.43
CA GLN A 204 7.00 18.90 -10.35
C GLN A 204 8.06 18.14 -9.56
N ASN A 205 8.39 16.90 -9.96
CA ASN A 205 9.38 16.05 -9.28
C ASN A 205 9.00 15.83 -7.80
N VAL A 206 7.91 15.08 -7.56
CA VAL A 206 7.39 14.81 -6.21
C VAL A 206 7.65 13.35 -5.84
N GLU A 207 8.36 13.12 -4.75
CA GLU A 207 8.77 11.78 -4.33
C GLU A 207 8.40 11.55 -2.86
N ALA A 208 7.68 10.47 -2.56
CA ALA A 208 7.31 10.13 -1.20
C ALA A 208 7.50 8.64 -0.89
N TRP A 209 8.35 8.32 0.09
CA TRP A 209 8.74 6.93 0.34
C TRP A 209 9.09 6.56 1.77
N ASN A 210 8.98 5.26 2.09
CA ASN A 210 9.21 4.73 3.44
C ASN A 210 8.40 5.43 4.54
N ASN A 211 7.24 6.02 4.22
CA ASN A 211 6.36 6.62 5.22
C ASN A 211 5.41 5.56 5.80
N THR A 212 5.09 5.69 7.09
CA THR A 212 4.01 4.95 7.74
C THR A 212 2.87 5.92 8.01
N ILE A 213 1.71 5.69 7.41
CA ILE A 213 0.59 6.64 7.40
C ILE A 213 -0.69 5.95 7.87
N THR A 214 -1.32 6.49 8.92
CA THR A 214 -2.69 6.13 9.33
C THR A 214 -3.63 7.29 9.05
N CYS A 215 -4.42 7.19 7.98
CA CYS A 215 -5.38 8.21 7.55
C CYS A 215 -6.50 8.39 8.60
N ARG A 216 -6.94 9.64 8.83
CA ARG A 216 -8.20 9.93 9.54
C ARG A 216 -9.34 10.13 8.55
N THR A 217 -9.28 11.13 7.67
CA THR A 217 -10.47 11.68 6.99
C THR A 217 -10.37 11.79 5.48
N ASN A 218 -9.25 12.25 4.91
CA ASN A 218 -9.04 12.26 3.46
C ASN A 218 -8.01 11.19 3.09
N SER A 219 -6.86 11.56 2.51
CA SER A 219 -5.96 10.61 1.87
C SER A 219 -4.58 10.50 2.56
N GLY A 220 -3.84 9.43 2.28
CA GLY A 220 -2.48 9.29 2.80
C GLY A 220 -1.51 10.21 2.05
N LEU A 221 -1.47 10.04 0.73
CA LEU A 221 -0.69 10.85 -0.21
C LEU A 221 -1.60 11.35 -1.34
N ARG A 222 -1.58 12.64 -1.64
CA ARG A 222 -2.38 13.25 -2.70
C ARG A 222 -1.53 14.11 -3.64
N ILE A 223 -1.76 13.93 -4.93
CA ILE A 223 -1.31 14.87 -5.96
C ILE A 223 -2.50 15.48 -6.68
N TRP A 224 -2.41 16.78 -6.98
CA TRP A 224 -3.35 17.50 -7.82
C TRP A 224 -2.61 18.25 -8.92
N ASN A 225 -2.92 17.99 -10.19
CA ASN A 225 -2.33 18.64 -11.37
C ASN A 225 -0.77 18.63 -11.35
N SER A 226 -0.15 17.58 -10.81
CA SER A 226 1.31 17.48 -10.58
C SER A 226 1.93 16.35 -11.41
N ASN A 227 3.18 16.50 -11.83
CA ASN A 227 3.86 15.57 -12.76
C ASN A 227 5.22 15.12 -12.22
N HIS A 228 5.79 14.07 -12.82
CA HIS A 228 7.04 13.43 -12.39
C HIS A 228 6.94 12.98 -10.93
N VAL A 229 5.99 12.09 -10.64
CA VAL A 229 5.63 11.68 -9.28
C VAL A 229 6.04 10.24 -9.02
N LYS A 230 6.69 9.96 -7.89
CA LYS A 230 7.01 8.60 -7.42
C LYS A 230 6.57 8.39 -5.98
N PHE A 231 5.58 7.55 -5.74
CA PHE A 231 5.16 7.16 -4.39
C PHE A 231 5.48 5.69 -4.15
N HIS A 232 6.44 5.39 -3.27
CA HIS A 232 6.94 4.03 -3.13
C HIS A 232 7.38 3.57 -1.74
N ASN A 233 7.35 2.25 -1.50
CA ASN A 233 7.69 1.63 -0.21
C ASN A 233 6.94 2.25 1.00
N ASN A 234 5.75 2.83 0.81
CA ASN A 234 4.96 3.37 1.92
C ASN A 234 4.05 2.29 2.51
N VAL A 235 3.80 2.37 3.82
CA VAL A 235 2.78 1.58 4.51
C VAL A 235 1.63 2.51 4.86
N ILE A 236 0.47 2.33 4.24
CA ILE A 236 -0.68 3.23 4.40
C ILE A 236 -1.91 2.43 4.83
N ASN A 237 -2.53 2.84 5.94
CA ASN A 237 -3.80 2.31 6.41
C ASN A 237 -4.76 3.43 6.86
N SER A 238 -5.97 3.08 7.26
CA SER A 238 -6.92 3.99 7.90
C SER A 238 -7.15 3.60 9.36
N PHE A 239 -7.48 4.57 10.22
CA PHE A 239 -7.95 4.24 11.56
C PHE A 239 -9.35 3.59 11.50
N TYR A 240 -9.65 2.68 12.42
CA TYR A 240 -10.93 1.98 12.44
C TYR A 240 -12.03 2.87 13.06
N HIS A 241 -12.86 3.49 12.22
CA HIS A 241 -14.05 4.26 12.62
C HIS A 241 -14.97 4.47 11.40
N TRP A 242 -16.29 4.50 11.57
CA TRP A 242 -17.24 4.66 10.44
C TRP A 242 -17.05 5.98 9.66
N SER A 243 -16.49 7.01 10.29
CA SER A 243 -16.12 8.29 9.66
C SER A 243 -14.68 8.32 9.12
N ALA A 244 -14.01 7.18 9.03
CA ALA A 244 -12.64 7.09 8.54
C ALA A 244 -12.57 7.19 7.01
N GLY A 245 -11.38 7.59 6.56
CA GLY A 245 -11.26 8.47 5.42
C GLY A 245 -11.37 7.90 4.00
N GLY A 246 -10.91 8.71 3.06
CA GLY A 246 -10.86 8.46 1.63
C GLY A 246 -9.77 7.45 1.23
N ALA A 247 -8.94 7.82 0.26
CA ALA A 247 -8.02 6.88 -0.38
C ALA A 247 -6.68 6.75 0.36
N ALA A 248 -5.95 5.62 0.24
CA ALA A 248 -4.55 5.66 0.68
C ALA A 248 -3.71 6.58 -0.21
N ILE A 249 -3.93 6.52 -1.53
CA ILE A 249 -3.29 7.41 -2.51
C ILE A 249 -4.35 8.03 -3.44
N GLN A 250 -4.25 9.34 -3.67
CA GLN A 250 -5.20 10.10 -4.48
C GLN A 250 -4.47 10.84 -5.63
N ILE A 251 -4.91 10.58 -6.86
CA ILE A 251 -4.37 11.12 -8.11
C ILE A 251 -5.48 11.94 -8.79
N GLU A 252 -5.35 13.26 -8.71
CA GLU A 252 -6.40 14.21 -9.08
C GLU A 252 -5.98 15.12 -10.24
N LYS A 253 -6.74 15.10 -11.33
CA LYS A 253 -6.65 16.12 -12.38
C LYS A 253 -7.90 17.01 -12.41
N SER A 254 -7.70 18.31 -12.62
CA SER A 254 -8.75 19.28 -12.93
C SER A 254 -8.36 20.29 -14.02
N ALA A 255 -7.08 20.37 -14.39
CA ALA A 255 -6.57 21.27 -15.43
C ALA A 255 -5.18 20.81 -15.92
N GLY A 256 -4.71 21.36 -17.04
CA GLY A 256 -3.33 21.13 -17.52
C GLY A 256 -3.02 19.69 -17.93
N ILE A 257 -1.73 19.36 -18.01
CA ILE A 257 -1.25 18.00 -18.28
C ILE A 257 -0.89 17.33 -16.96
N MET A 258 -1.26 16.05 -16.83
CA MET A 258 -0.80 15.14 -15.79
C MET A 258 -0.28 13.85 -16.43
N ASN A 259 1.02 13.63 -16.30
CA ASN A 259 1.76 12.48 -16.80
C ASN A 259 2.91 12.10 -15.85
N ASP A 260 3.54 10.96 -16.15
CA ASP A 260 4.72 10.44 -15.46
C ASP A 260 4.50 10.29 -13.95
N ILE A 261 3.63 9.34 -13.59
CA ILE A 261 3.22 9.05 -12.22
C ILE A 261 3.43 7.56 -11.94
N GLU A 262 4.39 7.23 -11.07
CA GLU A 262 4.71 5.87 -10.64
C GLU A 262 4.28 5.65 -9.18
N ILE A 263 3.49 4.60 -8.95
CA ILE A 263 3.04 4.18 -7.61
C ILE A 263 3.47 2.72 -7.41
N TYR A 264 4.51 2.47 -6.63
CA TYR A 264 5.09 1.13 -6.57
C TYR A 264 5.63 0.69 -5.21
N ASP A 265 5.80 -0.60 -5.00
CA ASP A 265 6.31 -1.17 -3.77
C ASP A 265 5.52 -0.86 -2.47
N ASN A 266 4.35 -0.20 -2.54
CA ASN A 266 3.58 0.18 -1.35
C ASN A 266 2.80 -1.00 -0.76
N THR A 267 2.53 -0.92 0.54
CA THR A 267 1.57 -1.78 1.25
C THR A 267 0.39 -0.93 1.69
N ILE A 268 -0.76 -1.17 1.09
CA ILE A 268 -1.99 -0.40 1.30
C ILE A 268 -3.01 -1.34 1.93
N SER A 269 -3.46 -1.04 3.15
CA SER A 269 -4.32 -1.98 3.89
C SER A 269 -5.40 -1.31 4.71
N ASN A 270 -6.52 -2.03 4.90
CA ASN A 270 -7.60 -1.62 5.80
C ASN A 270 -8.08 -0.18 5.57
N THR A 271 -8.09 0.26 4.31
CA THR A 271 -8.59 1.58 3.94
C THR A 271 -10.11 1.59 3.96
N TYR A 272 -10.70 2.71 4.40
CA TYR A 272 -12.15 2.88 4.34
C TYR A 272 -12.58 3.17 2.90
N GLY A 273 -12.06 4.24 2.30
CA GLY A 273 -12.13 4.46 0.86
C GLY A 273 -11.26 3.47 0.06
N PRO A 274 -11.09 3.72 -1.25
CA PRO A 274 -10.30 2.85 -2.11
C PRO A 274 -8.81 2.85 -1.74
N GLY A 275 -8.05 1.84 -2.13
CA GLY A 275 -6.59 1.87 -1.97
C GLY A 275 -5.95 3.01 -2.77
N ILE A 276 -6.22 3.07 -4.08
CA ILE A 276 -5.84 4.20 -4.94
C ILE A 276 -7.09 4.76 -5.62
N TRP A 277 -7.21 6.09 -5.65
CA TRP A 277 -8.24 6.79 -6.40
C TRP A 277 -7.63 7.68 -7.48
N ILE A 278 -8.00 7.44 -8.75
CA ILE A 278 -7.52 8.17 -9.94
C ILE A 278 -8.74 8.77 -10.64
N PHE A 279 -8.75 10.08 -10.86
CA PHE A 279 -9.88 10.76 -11.49
C PHE A 279 -9.51 12.09 -12.12
N ASN A 280 -10.29 12.48 -13.12
CA ASN A 280 -10.06 13.67 -13.93
C ASN A 280 -11.33 14.54 -14.02
N TYR A 281 -11.46 15.52 -13.13
CA TYR A 281 -12.57 16.49 -13.12
C TYR A 281 -12.62 17.41 -14.35
N ASP A 282 -11.55 17.44 -15.16
CA ASP A 282 -11.49 18.21 -16.40
C ASP A 282 -12.26 17.51 -17.53
N THR A 283 -13.55 17.82 -17.67
CA THR A 283 -14.39 17.30 -18.77
C THR A 283 -14.02 17.87 -20.14
N SER A 284 -13.16 18.90 -20.20
CA SER A 284 -12.61 19.40 -21.46
C SER A 284 -11.36 18.64 -21.91
N ALA A 285 -10.75 17.86 -21.02
CA ALA A 285 -9.50 17.16 -21.28
C ALA A 285 -9.61 16.13 -22.41
N THR A 286 -8.63 16.16 -23.31
CA THR A 286 -8.34 15.03 -24.19
C THR A 286 -7.62 13.94 -23.41
N LYS A 287 -7.62 12.71 -23.97
CA LYS A 287 -6.86 11.58 -23.41
C LYS A 287 -5.35 11.84 -23.25
N ASP A 288 -4.79 12.81 -23.95
CA ASP A 288 -3.37 13.15 -23.89
C ASP A 288 -2.99 14.08 -22.73
N GLN A 289 -3.97 14.65 -22.04
CA GLN A 289 -3.76 15.57 -20.91
C GLN A 289 -3.83 14.88 -19.53
N GLY A 290 -4.26 13.62 -19.47
CA GLY A 290 -4.21 12.80 -18.25
C GLY A 290 -3.84 11.38 -18.64
N LYS A 291 -2.56 11.00 -18.50
CA LYS A 291 -2.06 9.71 -18.97
C LYS A 291 -0.83 9.21 -18.21
N ASN A 292 -0.31 8.04 -18.58
CA ASN A 292 0.98 7.50 -18.12
C ASN A 292 1.05 7.39 -16.59
N VAL A 293 0.07 6.68 -16.01
CA VAL A 293 0.05 6.32 -14.59
C VAL A 293 0.40 4.85 -14.47
N HIS A 294 1.54 4.54 -13.84
CA HIS A 294 2.08 3.20 -13.69
C HIS A 294 1.99 2.76 -12.23
N ILE A 295 1.26 1.68 -11.97
CA ILE A 295 0.98 1.18 -10.63
C ILE A 295 1.47 -0.27 -10.56
N TYR A 296 2.64 -0.49 -9.95
CA TYR A 296 3.30 -1.78 -10.02
C TYR A 296 3.86 -2.30 -8.71
N ASN A 297 3.87 -3.62 -8.54
CA ASN A 297 4.46 -4.26 -7.37
C ASN A 297 3.91 -3.67 -6.05
N ASN A 298 2.60 -3.39 -5.93
CA ASN A 298 1.96 -3.00 -4.66
C ASN A 298 1.21 -4.18 -4.04
N VAL A 299 0.96 -4.09 -2.73
CA VAL A 299 0.13 -5.03 -1.98
C VAL A 299 -1.11 -4.30 -1.48
N PHE A 300 -2.28 -4.86 -1.74
CA PHE A 300 -3.58 -4.38 -1.28
C PHE A 300 -4.28 -5.46 -0.45
N TYR A 301 -4.67 -5.16 0.80
CA TYR A 301 -5.54 -6.06 1.55
C TYR A 301 -6.57 -5.37 2.45
N GLY A 302 -7.80 -5.89 2.46
CA GLY A 302 -8.90 -5.32 3.25
C GLY A 302 -9.26 -3.87 2.91
N THR A 303 -8.96 -3.40 1.69
CA THR A 303 -9.28 -2.03 1.25
C THR A 303 -10.74 -1.89 0.85
N GLY A 304 -11.32 -0.70 1.05
CA GLY A 304 -12.66 -0.37 0.58
C GLY A 304 -13.80 -0.70 1.54
N THR A 305 -13.55 -0.70 2.84
CA THR A 305 -14.50 -1.16 3.87
C THR A 305 -15.63 -0.17 4.20
N ASN A 306 -15.57 1.08 3.73
CA ASN A 306 -16.46 2.16 4.19
C ASN A 306 -17.97 1.86 3.97
N PRO A 307 -18.79 1.82 5.03
CA PRO A 307 -20.22 1.45 4.96
C PRO A 307 -21.13 2.55 4.42
N SER A 308 -20.60 3.75 4.15
CA SER A 308 -21.36 4.96 3.79
C SER A 308 -21.23 5.35 2.32
N ILE A 309 -20.19 4.88 1.60
CA ILE A 309 -19.91 5.23 0.20
C ILE A 309 -19.78 3.99 -0.70
N THR A 310 -20.02 4.17 -1.99
CA THR A 310 -19.98 3.09 -3.01
C THR A 310 -18.74 3.10 -3.89
N TRP A 311 -17.96 4.19 -3.90
CA TRP A 311 -16.72 4.36 -4.68
C TRP A 311 -15.50 3.77 -3.97
N VAL A 312 -15.64 2.55 -3.48
CA VAL A 312 -14.61 1.78 -2.76
C VAL A 312 -13.98 0.70 -3.66
N GLY A 313 -12.78 0.23 -3.35
CA GLY A 313 -12.06 -0.77 -4.16
C GLY A 313 -10.59 -0.96 -3.76
N GLY A 314 -9.85 -1.76 -4.53
CA GLY A 314 -8.38 -1.71 -4.58
C GLY A 314 -7.93 -0.43 -5.29
N ILE A 315 -8.19 -0.34 -6.59
CA ILE A 315 -7.94 0.83 -7.44
C ILE A 315 -9.26 1.27 -8.09
N VAL A 316 -9.68 2.50 -7.84
CA VAL A 316 -10.81 3.15 -8.52
C VAL A 316 -10.24 4.17 -9.48
N ALA A 317 -10.42 3.96 -10.78
CA ALA A 317 -9.78 4.76 -11.83
C ALA A 317 -10.79 5.33 -12.82
N SER A 318 -10.56 6.57 -13.27
CA SER A 318 -11.34 7.18 -14.35
C SER A 318 -10.63 8.35 -15.01
N GLY A 319 -10.98 8.62 -16.27
CA GLY A 319 -10.53 9.81 -17.02
C GLY A 319 -9.03 9.95 -17.30
N PHE A 320 -8.25 8.87 -17.12
CA PHE A 320 -6.83 8.78 -17.46
C PHE A 320 -6.61 7.72 -18.54
N HIS A 321 -5.70 7.99 -19.48
CA HIS A 321 -5.29 7.08 -20.56
C HIS A 321 -3.96 6.41 -20.20
N ASP A 322 -3.58 5.37 -20.94
CA ASP A 322 -2.29 4.68 -20.79
C ASP A 322 -1.92 4.42 -19.31
N THR A 323 -2.91 3.94 -18.54
CA THR A 323 -2.74 3.57 -17.14
C THR A 323 -2.38 2.11 -17.09
N LEU A 324 -1.18 1.78 -16.59
CA LEU A 324 -0.67 0.42 -16.51
C LEU A 324 -0.68 -0.03 -15.04
N ILE A 325 -1.41 -1.10 -14.76
CA ILE A 325 -1.54 -1.70 -13.43
C ILE A 325 -0.95 -3.11 -13.55
N GLU A 326 0.24 -3.35 -13.02
CA GLU A 326 0.91 -4.65 -13.17
C GLU A 326 1.64 -5.19 -11.95
N ASN A 327 1.82 -6.51 -11.88
CA ASN A 327 2.60 -7.16 -10.81
C ASN A 327 2.08 -6.82 -9.39
N ASN A 328 0.82 -6.42 -9.20
CA ASN A 328 0.28 -6.14 -7.87
C ASN A 328 -0.38 -7.40 -7.27
N VAL A 329 -0.56 -7.40 -5.94
CA VAL A 329 -1.39 -8.40 -5.24
C VAL A 329 -2.57 -7.70 -4.58
N PHE A 330 -3.77 -8.24 -4.79
CA PHE A 330 -5.01 -7.81 -4.14
C PHE A 330 -5.63 -9.01 -3.41
N ASP A 331 -5.81 -8.91 -2.10
CA ASP A 331 -6.38 -9.97 -1.26
C ASP A 331 -7.49 -9.41 -0.34
N GLY A 332 -8.68 -10.00 -0.39
CA GLY A 332 -9.77 -9.59 0.51
C GLY A 332 -10.27 -8.15 0.28
N VAL A 333 -10.00 -7.56 -0.90
CA VAL A 333 -10.40 -6.19 -1.22
C VAL A 333 -11.89 -6.11 -1.51
N TYR A 334 -12.57 -5.11 -0.96
CA TYR A 334 -14.01 -4.93 -1.11
C TYR A 334 -14.34 -4.32 -2.49
N HIS A 335 -15.54 -4.62 -3.00
CA HIS A 335 -16.07 -4.21 -4.31
C HIS A 335 -15.40 -4.89 -5.52
N ALA A 336 -14.11 -4.60 -5.75
CA ALA A 336 -13.25 -5.19 -6.76
C ALA A 336 -11.80 -4.68 -6.61
N ALA A 337 -10.84 -5.40 -7.20
CA ALA A 337 -9.43 -4.99 -7.21
C ALA A 337 -9.18 -3.79 -8.13
N VAL A 338 -9.74 -3.79 -9.34
CA VAL A 338 -9.63 -2.66 -10.28
C VAL A 338 -11.00 -2.30 -10.83
N ILE A 339 -11.36 -1.01 -10.76
CA ILE A 339 -12.70 -0.52 -11.08
C ILE A 339 -12.62 0.74 -11.95
N HIS A 340 -13.34 0.75 -13.07
CA HIS A 340 -13.72 2.00 -13.75
C HIS A 340 -15.07 2.49 -13.23
N MET A 341 -15.07 3.60 -12.47
CA MET A 341 -16.29 4.28 -11.97
C MET A 341 -16.03 5.73 -11.53
N TYR A 342 -17.11 6.44 -11.20
CA TYR A 342 -17.11 7.73 -10.51
C TYR A 342 -17.84 7.62 -9.16
N PRO A 343 -17.53 8.47 -8.16
CA PRO A 343 -18.43 8.73 -7.04
C PRO A 343 -19.82 9.21 -7.49
N GLU A 344 -20.88 8.84 -6.77
CA GLU A 344 -22.28 9.10 -7.15
C GLU A 344 -22.63 10.59 -7.36
N ALA A 345 -21.99 11.48 -6.60
CA ALA A 345 -22.18 12.93 -6.72
C ALA A 345 -21.47 13.55 -7.96
N TYR A 346 -20.87 12.73 -8.84
CA TYR A 346 -20.04 13.19 -9.94
C TYR A 346 -20.29 12.38 -11.23
N SER A 347 -20.65 13.10 -12.30
CA SER A 347 -20.92 12.53 -13.62
C SER A 347 -20.23 13.34 -14.72
N PRO A 348 -18.93 13.09 -14.99
CA PRO A 348 -18.18 13.78 -16.03
C PRO A 348 -18.62 13.37 -17.44
N LYS A 349 -18.61 14.35 -18.34
CA LYS A 349 -18.80 14.13 -19.78
C LYS A 349 -17.44 14.01 -20.47
N TYR A 350 -17.01 12.79 -20.73
CA TYR A 350 -15.81 12.56 -21.55
C TYR A 350 -16.14 12.40 -23.03
N SER A 351 -15.33 13.05 -23.87
CA SER A 351 -15.32 12.92 -25.34
C SER A 351 -14.33 11.84 -25.83
N SER A 352 -13.26 11.60 -25.08
CA SER A 352 -12.20 10.65 -25.42
C SER A 352 -12.48 9.23 -24.93
N LYS A 353 -11.90 8.23 -25.61
CA LYS A 353 -11.78 6.87 -25.10
C LYS A 353 -10.48 6.70 -24.29
N TYR A 354 -10.62 6.10 -23.12
CA TYR A 354 -9.55 5.85 -22.17
C TYR A 354 -9.26 4.35 -22.05
N THR A 355 -8.00 4.02 -21.80
CA THR A 355 -7.52 2.63 -21.73
C THR A 355 -6.74 2.43 -20.45
N THR A 356 -7.06 1.37 -19.73
CA THR A 356 -6.26 0.88 -18.60
C THR A 356 -5.81 -0.54 -18.92
N ILE A 357 -4.51 -0.78 -18.86
CA ILE A 357 -3.91 -2.11 -19.01
C ILE A 357 -3.77 -2.69 -17.61
N VAL A 358 -4.28 -3.89 -17.37
CA VAL A 358 -4.19 -4.61 -16.10
C VAL A 358 -3.57 -5.97 -16.42
N ARG A 359 -2.32 -6.19 -16.02
CA ARG A 359 -1.59 -7.41 -16.37
C ARG A 359 -0.72 -7.97 -15.25
N ASN A 360 -0.46 -9.26 -15.24
CA ASN A 360 0.42 -9.91 -14.24
C ASN A 360 0.04 -9.66 -12.77
N ASN A 361 -1.20 -9.24 -12.47
CA ASN A 361 -1.64 -9.05 -11.09
C ASN A 361 -2.18 -10.36 -10.53
N ILE A 362 -2.07 -10.57 -9.23
CA ILE A 362 -2.80 -11.62 -8.52
C ILE A 362 -3.96 -10.97 -7.78
N ILE A 363 -5.19 -11.42 -8.05
CA ILE A 363 -6.42 -10.90 -7.46
C ILE A 363 -7.20 -12.06 -6.84
N VAL A 364 -7.22 -12.10 -5.52
CA VAL A 364 -7.89 -13.14 -4.75
C VAL A 364 -8.90 -12.59 -3.76
N ASN A 365 -9.90 -13.43 -3.45
CA ASN A 365 -10.80 -13.24 -2.32
C ASN A 365 -11.56 -11.91 -2.32
N THR A 366 -11.81 -11.26 -3.47
CA THR A 366 -12.50 -9.96 -3.46
C THR A 366 -13.90 -10.09 -2.86
N GLN A 367 -14.26 -9.12 -2.02
CA GLN A 367 -15.47 -9.14 -1.20
C GLN A 367 -16.55 -8.22 -1.77
N LYS A 368 -17.81 -8.51 -1.45
CA LYS A 368 -18.93 -7.59 -1.74
C LYS A 368 -18.74 -6.30 -0.93
N ARG A 369 -19.01 -5.13 -1.53
CA ARG A 369 -18.92 -3.85 -0.80
C ARG A 369 -19.94 -3.80 0.34
N THR A 370 -19.61 -3.11 1.44
CA THR A 370 -20.49 -2.96 2.61
C THR A 370 -21.75 -2.13 2.29
N LYS A 371 -21.60 -0.98 1.62
CA LYS A 371 -22.73 -0.17 1.14
C LYS A 371 -23.35 -0.74 -0.14
N ALA A 372 -24.60 -1.19 -0.09
CA ALA A 372 -25.36 -1.69 -1.26
C ALA A 372 -24.65 -2.85 -2.02
N PRO A 373 -24.43 -4.01 -1.37
CA PRO A 373 -23.55 -5.10 -1.85
C PRO A 373 -23.91 -5.76 -3.20
N SER A 374 -25.14 -5.59 -3.69
CA SER A 374 -25.63 -6.32 -4.87
C SER A 374 -24.79 -6.04 -6.12
N GLY A 375 -24.42 -7.10 -6.84
CA GLY A 375 -23.66 -7.01 -8.09
C GLY A 375 -22.23 -6.48 -7.95
N THR A 376 -21.59 -6.70 -6.79
CA THR A 376 -20.18 -6.38 -6.49
C THR A 376 -19.44 -7.62 -5.98
N GLY A 377 -18.11 -7.55 -5.83
CA GLY A 377 -17.26 -8.69 -5.43
C GLY A 377 -16.56 -9.38 -6.61
N TYR A 378 -16.39 -8.69 -7.75
CA TYR A 378 -15.66 -9.25 -8.89
C TYR A 378 -14.15 -9.01 -8.74
N ALA A 379 -13.30 -9.62 -9.57
CA ALA A 379 -11.89 -9.22 -9.64
C ALA A 379 -11.75 -7.83 -10.30
N VAL A 380 -12.35 -7.64 -11.48
CA VAL A 380 -12.32 -6.38 -12.25
C VAL A 380 -13.73 -5.95 -12.67
N ILE A 381 -14.05 -4.65 -12.54
CA ILE A 381 -15.34 -4.09 -12.93
C ILE A 381 -15.18 -2.85 -13.81
N ASN A 382 -15.85 -2.84 -14.96
CA ASN A 382 -16.04 -1.65 -15.78
C ASN A 382 -17.51 -1.21 -15.75
N TYR A 383 -17.81 -0.14 -15.02
CA TYR A 383 -19.13 0.52 -15.08
C TYR A 383 -19.21 1.59 -16.19
N LEU A 384 -18.09 1.88 -16.87
CA LEU A 384 -17.90 3.03 -17.76
C LEU A 384 -17.62 2.62 -19.23
N THR A 385 -18.14 1.45 -19.62
CA THR A 385 -17.89 0.75 -20.90
C THR A 385 -18.05 1.58 -22.17
N LYS A 386 -18.81 2.69 -22.12
CA LYS A 386 -18.96 3.63 -23.24
C LYS A 386 -17.63 4.33 -23.62
N ASN A 387 -16.88 4.76 -22.61
CA ASN A 387 -15.71 5.64 -22.76
C ASN A 387 -14.42 5.06 -22.16
N HIS A 388 -14.51 4.03 -21.33
CA HIS A 388 -13.36 3.41 -20.66
C HIS A 388 -13.27 1.94 -21.03
N ASN A 389 -12.08 1.48 -21.38
CA ASN A 389 -11.80 0.09 -21.74
C ASN A 389 -10.66 -0.49 -20.90
N PHE A 390 -10.78 -1.76 -20.55
CA PHE A 390 -9.68 -2.54 -20.00
C PHE A 390 -9.00 -3.37 -21.09
N VAL A 391 -7.67 -3.47 -21.01
CA VAL A 391 -6.89 -4.55 -21.63
C VAL A 391 -6.43 -5.43 -20.47
N LEU A 392 -6.87 -6.69 -20.44
CA LEU A 392 -6.61 -7.64 -19.35
C LEU A 392 -5.70 -8.75 -19.87
N GLU A 393 -4.51 -8.91 -19.29
CA GLU A 393 -3.49 -9.83 -19.79
C GLU A 393 -2.79 -10.60 -18.66
N ASN A 394 -2.84 -11.93 -18.65
CA ASN A 394 -2.01 -12.76 -17.78
C ASN A 394 -2.12 -12.44 -16.26
N ASN A 395 -3.29 -12.01 -15.79
CA ASN A 395 -3.57 -11.89 -14.35
C ASN A 395 -3.96 -13.27 -13.78
N CYS A 396 -3.72 -13.51 -12.49
CA CYS A 396 -4.22 -14.69 -11.78
C CYS A 396 -5.43 -14.32 -10.91
N LEU A 397 -6.59 -14.92 -11.16
CA LEU A 397 -7.85 -14.61 -10.45
C LEU A 397 -8.40 -15.85 -9.74
N TYR A 398 -8.51 -15.81 -8.40
CA TYR A 398 -8.92 -16.97 -7.59
C TYR A 398 -9.91 -16.56 -6.47
N GLU A 399 -10.93 -17.39 -6.20
CA GLU A 399 -11.92 -17.23 -5.10
C GLU A 399 -12.60 -15.84 -4.94
N ASN A 400 -12.77 -15.10 -6.04
CA ASN A 400 -13.44 -13.78 -6.03
C ASN A 400 -14.98 -13.90 -5.93
N SER A 401 -15.60 -13.25 -4.93
CA SER A 401 -16.95 -13.59 -4.42
C SER A 401 -18.15 -13.40 -5.37
N ALA A 402 -18.00 -12.68 -6.48
CA ALA A 402 -18.96 -12.57 -7.57
C ALA A 402 -18.39 -13.01 -8.93
N GLY A 403 -17.16 -13.54 -8.95
CA GLY A 403 -16.48 -14.05 -10.13
C GLY A 403 -15.47 -13.08 -10.73
N LYS A 404 -15.15 -13.32 -12.01
CA LYS A 404 -13.95 -12.77 -12.67
C LYS A 404 -14.15 -11.30 -13.09
N TYR A 405 -15.12 -11.04 -13.96
CA TYR A 405 -15.27 -9.76 -14.62
C TYR A 405 -16.72 -9.25 -14.63
N LYS A 406 -16.89 -7.94 -14.67
CA LYS A 406 -18.16 -7.27 -15.00
C LYS A 406 -17.88 -6.13 -15.99
N GLY A 407 -18.55 -6.14 -17.15
CA GLY A 407 -18.36 -5.12 -18.19
C GLY A 407 -17.00 -5.17 -18.93
N CYS A 408 -16.23 -6.24 -18.76
CA CYS A 408 -14.95 -6.49 -19.42
C CYS A 408 -14.70 -8.01 -19.51
N THR A 409 -13.69 -8.43 -20.26
CA THR A 409 -13.30 -9.84 -20.45
C THR A 409 -11.79 -9.94 -20.68
N SER A 410 -11.19 -11.09 -20.31
CA SER A 410 -9.81 -11.47 -20.66
C SER A 410 -9.81 -12.76 -21.48
N LYS A 411 -8.74 -12.98 -22.26
CA LYS A 411 -8.44 -14.24 -22.95
C LYS A 411 -7.20 -14.97 -22.41
N SER A 412 -6.35 -14.32 -21.61
CA SER A 412 -5.08 -14.89 -21.14
C SER A 412 -4.91 -14.92 -19.61
N ASP A 413 -5.90 -14.44 -18.85
CA ASP A 413 -5.90 -14.54 -17.39
C ASP A 413 -6.08 -16.00 -16.92
N ILE A 414 -5.39 -16.34 -15.82
CA ILE A 414 -5.29 -17.66 -15.20
C ILE A 414 -6.29 -17.76 -14.03
N TYR A 415 -6.82 -18.95 -13.76
CA TYR A 415 -7.90 -19.18 -12.80
C TYR A 415 -7.58 -20.29 -11.78
N LEU A 416 -6.34 -20.32 -11.32
CA LEU A 416 -5.81 -21.32 -10.40
C LEU A 416 -5.40 -20.67 -9.07
N ASN A 417 -5.27 -21.45 -8.00
CA ASN A 417 -4.74 -20.96 -6.74
C ASN A 417 -3.30 -20.45 -6.96
N PRO A 418 -2.96 -19.22 -6.55
CA PRO A 418 -1.61 -18.68 -6.72
C PRO A 418 -0.55 -19.37 -5.85
N LEU A 419 -0.94 -20.24 -4.89
CA LEU A 419 -0.04 -20.96 -3.98
C LEU A 419 0.98 -20.02 -3.32
N PHE A 420 0.47 -19.08 -2.52
CA PHE A 420 1.31 -18.20 -1.71
C PHE A 420 2.02 -18.96 -0.58
N VAL A 421 3.23 -18.53 -0.22
CA VAL A 421 3.99 -19.09 0.91
C VAL A 421 3.22 -18.92 2.22
N ASN A 422 2.73 -17.72 2.53
CA ASN A 422 1.88 -17.53 3.70
C ASN A 422 0.94 -16.31 3.60
N GLN A 423 -0.19 -16.51 2.92
CA GLN A 423 -1.22 -15.48 2.73
C GLN A 423 -1.74 -14.87 4.04
N LYS A 424 -1.89 -15.67 5.10
CA LYS A 424 -2.40 -15.25 6.43
C LYS A 424 -1.52 -14.19 7.10
N TYR A 425 -0.22 -14.20 6.83
CA TYR A 425 0.74 -13.20 7.29
C TYR A 425 1.16 -12.21 6.19
N HIS A 426 0.42 -12.19 5.07
CA HIS A 426 0.67 -11.35 3.90
C HIS A 426 2.03 -11.60 3.24
N ASP A 427 2.56 -12.81 3.37
CA ASP A 427 3.70 -13.29 2.59
C ASP A 427 3.20 -13.86 1.26
N TYR A 428 3.20 -12.99 0.26
CA TYR A 428 2.73 -13.27 -1.10
C TYR A 428 3.84 -13.74 -2.05
N HIS A 429 4.98 -14.21 -1.53
CA HIS A 429 5.91 -14.97 -2.39
C HIS A 429 5.19 -16.22 -2.91
N LEU A 430 5.55 -16.64 -4.11
CA LEU A 430 5.01 -17.83 -4.74
C LEU A 430 5.75 -19.05 -4.20
N GLN A 431 5.04 -20.11 -3.83
CA GLN A 431 5.67 -21.38 -3.48
C GLN A 431 6.47 -21.92 -4.69
N SER A 432 7.67 -22.44 -4.44
CA SER A 432 8.55 -23.00 -5.46
C SER A 432 9.40 -24.15 -4.92
N VAL A 433 9.45 -25.27 -5.66
CA VAL A 433 10.36 -26.39 -5.37
C VAL A 433 11.84 -26.04 -5.61
N ALA A 434 12.12 -24.98 -6.39
CA ALA A 434 13.46 -24.43 -6.56
C ALA A 434 13.80 -23.42 -5.44
N GLY A 435 12.81 -22.59 -5.08
CA GLY A 435 12.74 -21.88 -3.80
C GLY A 435 12.17 -20.46 -3.88
N HIS A 436 11.55 -20.01 -2.80
CA HIS A 436 11.15 -18.62 -2.56
C HIS A 436 12.14 -17.89 -1.64
N TRP A 437 12.12 -16.56 -1.63
CA TRP A 437 12.96 -15.75 -0.76
C TRP A 437 12.27 -15.44 0.58
N ASN A 438 12.82 -15.90 1.70
CA ASN A 438 12.20 -15.68 3.03
C ASN A 438 12.71 -14.43 3.79
N GLY A 439 13.34 -13.49 3.09
CA GLY A 439 14.02 -12.34 3.71
C GLY A 439 15.47 -12.60 4.15
N LYS A 440 15.95 -13.86 4.16
CA LYS A 440 17.32 -14.23 4.57
C LYS A 440 18.01 -15.23 3.64
N LYS A 441 17.26 -16.20 3.10
CA LYS A 441 17.76 -17.24 2.19
C LYS A 441 16.63 -17.73 1.28
N TRP A 442 17.02 -18.47 0.24
CA TRP A 442 16.11 -19.28 -0.54
C TRP A 442 15.63 -20.50 0.27
N VAL A 443 14.33 -20.77 0.24
CA VAL A 443 13.67 -21.89 0.91
C VAL A 443 12.84 -22.65 -0.12
N LYS A 444 13.03 -23.97 -0.18
CA LYS A 444 12.26 -24.84 -1.09
C LYS A 444 10.92 -25.21 -0.48
N ASP A 445 9.87 -25.11 -1.28
CA ASP A 445 8.52 -25.55 -0.96
C ASP A 445 8.24 -26.94 -1.54
N ARG A 446 7.09 -27.53 -1.19
CA ARG A 446 6.66 -28.85 -1.69
C ARG A 446 6.12 -28.81 -3.12
N VAL A 447 5.61 -27.66 -3.55
CA VAL A 447 4.95 -27.45 -4.85
C VAL A 447 5.41 -26.15 -5.48
N SER A 448 5.24 -26.01 -6.79
CA SER A 448 5.47 -24.76 -7.51
C SER A 448 4.16 -24.09 -7.90
N SER A 449 4.08 -22.78 -7.68
CA SER A 449 2.94 -21.96 -8.07
C SER A 449 2.73 -21.93 -9.59
N PRO A 450 1.47 -21.98 -10.09
CA PRO A 450 1.16 -21.76 -11.50
C PRO A 450 1.40 -20.30 -11.94
N CYS A 451 1.66 -19.38 -11.00
CA CYS A 451 2.03 -18.00 -11.30
C CYS A 451 3.51 -17.81 -11.65
N ILE A 452 4.34 -18.85 -11.48
CA ILE A 452 5.75 -18.82 -11.86
C ILE A 452 5.89 -18.89 -13.39
N ASP A 453 6.80 -18.10 -13.97
CA ASP A 453 7.09 -18.00 -15.41
C ASP A 453 5.85 -17.77 -16.31
N SER A 454 4.79 -17.18 -15.77
CA SER A 454 3.43 -17.20 -16.35
C SER A 454 2.90 -15.83 -16.79
N GLY A 455 3.62 -14.74 -16.51
CA GLY A 455 3.20 -13.39 -16.86
C GLY A 455 3.22 -13.08 -18.36
N TYR A 456 2.87 -11.85 -18.71
CA TYR A 456 2.81 -11.36 -20.07
C TYR A 456 4.17 -11.49 -20.78
N ALA A 457 4.19 -12.05 -21.99
CA ALA A 457 5.42 -12.51 -22.64
C ALA A 457 6.43 -11.40 -22.97
N SER A 458 5.98 -10.14 -23.08
CA SER A 458 6.84 -8.97 -23.32
C SER A 458 7.08 -8.10 -22.08
N SER A 459 6.69 -8.57 -20.89
CA SER A 459 7.07 -7.90 -19.64
C SER A 459 8.54 -8.17 -19.31
N ASP A 460 9.22 -7.14 -18.82
CA ASP A 460 10.58 -7.25 -18.30
C ASP A 460 10.64 -8.20 -17.10
N TYR A 461 11.67 -9.05 -17.06
CA TYR A 461 12.00 -9.97 -15.97
C TYR A 461 13.50 -9.91 -15.61
N SER A 462 14.25 -8.93 -16.13
CA SER A 462 15.70 -8.82 -16.00
C SER A 462 16.22 -8.65 -14.56
N LYS A 463 15.34 -8.36 -13.60
CA LYS A 463 15.67 -8.29 -12.17
C LYS A 463 15.35 -9.57 -11.41
N GLU A 464 14.67 -10.54 -12.02
CA GLU A 464 14.40 -11.83 -11.39
C GLU A 464 15.70 -12.65 -11.31
N PRO A 465 15.92 -13.39 -10.21
CA PRO A 465 17.12 -14.22 -10.02
C PRO A 465 17.29 -15.28 -11.11
N GLU A 466 18.51 -15.80 -11.25
CA GLU A 466 18.82 -16.88 -12.18
C GLU A 466 17.96 -18.13 -11.95
N ASN A 467 17.57 -18.80 -13.05
CA ASN A 467 16.43 -19.72 -13.13
C ASN A 467 15.08 -18.98 -12.95
N ASN A 468 14.71 -18.17 -13.95
CA ASN A 468 13.46 -17.39 -14.05
C ASN A 468 12.64 -17.74 -15.32
N GLY A 469 12.81 -18.95 -15.85
CA GLY A 469 12.09 -19.45 -17.03
C GLY A 469 12.25 -18.67 -18.34
N ASN A 470 13.04 -17.59 -18.36
CA ASN A 470 13.00 -16.51 -19.36
C ASN A 470 11.64 -15.79 -19.45
N ARG A 471 10.87 -15.70 -18.35
CA ARG A 471 9.55 -15.08 -18.34
C ARG A 471 9.16 -14.60 -16.94
N ILE A 472 8.55 -13.41 -16.86
CA ILE A 472 8.18 -12.80 -15.56
C ILE A 472 7.23 -13.68 -14.74
N ASN A 473 7.47 -13.71 -13.43
CA ASN A 473 6.51 -14.19 -12.44
C ASN A 473 5.30 -13.24 -12.32
N ILE A 474 4.10 -13.78 -12.08
CA ILE A 474 2.90 -12.98 -11.82
C ILE A 474 2.91 -12.51 -10.35
N GLY A 475 2.48 -11.28 -10.07
CA GLY A 475 2.27 -10.74 -8.72
C GLY A 475 3.43 -9.91 -8.15
N ARG A 476 3.37 -9.62 -6.85
CA ARG A 476 4.14 -8.59 -6.13
C ARG A 476 5.65 -8.65 -6.33
N TYR A 477 6.19 -9.83 -6.59
CA TYR A 477 7.63 -10.07 -6.69
C TYR A 477 8.12 -10.25 -8.15
N GLY A 478 7.21 -10.24 -9.13
CA GLY A 478 7.56 -10.25 -10.55
C GLY A 478 8.44 -9.06 -10.93
N ASN A 479 9.49 -9.34 -11.70
CA ASN A 479 10.59 -8.43 -12.01
C ASN A 479 11.25 -7.79 -10.77
N THR A 480 11.51 -8.59 -9.74
CA THR A 480 12.30 -8.19 -8.57
C THR A 480 13.33 -9.26 -8.20
N ILE A 481 14.39 -8.85 -7.49
CA ILE A 481 15.42 -9.77 -6.96
C ILE A 481 14.90 -10.75 -5.89
N TYR A 482 13.61 -10.69 -5.57
CA TYR A 482 12.93 -11.56 -4.60
C TYR A 482 11.86 -12.45 -5.26
N ALA A 483 11.76 -12.45 -6.59
CA ALA A 483 10.94 -13.39 -7.35
C ALA A 483 11.31 -14.84 -7.00
N SER A 484 10.30 -15.71 -6.92
CA SER A 484 10.50 -17.14 -6.69
C SER A 484 11.16 -17.82 -7.88
N LEU A 485 12.06 -18.75 -7.61
CA LEU A 485 12.86 -19.44 -8.63
C LEU A 485 12.01 -20.42 -9.44
N SER A 486 12.33 -20.60 -10.70
CA SER A 486 11.80 -21.68 -11.55
C SER A 486 12.58 -22.97 -11.31
N SER A 487 11.93 -24.12 -11.47
CA SER A 487 12.64 -25.41 -11.57
C SER A 487 13.47 -25.46 -12.85
N SER A 488 14.68 -26.02 -12.77
CA SER A 488 15.62 -26.16 -13.88
C SER A 488 15.19 -27.26 -14.87
N SER A 489 14.04 -27.08 -15.52
CA SER A 489 13.43 -28.06 -16.43
C SER A 489 12.42 -27.43 -17.41
N ARG A 490 12.88 -26.47 -18.22
CA ARG A 490 12.33 -26.28 -19.56
C ARG A 490 13.42 -26.54 -20.58
N VAL A 491 13.32 -27.70 -21.24
CA VAL A 491 14.11 -28.00 -22.44
C VAL A 491 13.91 -26.85 -23.43
N LYS A 492 15.00 -26.29 -23.94
CA LYS A 492 14.94 -25.28 -25.00
C LYS A 492 14.47 -25.94 -26.29
N THR A 493 13.16 -26.02 -26.50
CA THR A 493 12.61 -26.20 -27.84
C THR A 493 12.86 -24.92 -28.62
N VAL A 494 14.06 -24.82 -29.21
CA VAL A 494 14.42 -23.72 -30.10
C VAL A 494 13.60 -23.89 -31.38
N GLN A 495 12.44 -23.23 -31.43
CA GLN A 495 11.67 -23.11 -32.66
C GLN A 495 12.38 -22.11 -33.58
N SER A 496 13.46 -22.55 -34.23
CA SER A 496 14.20 -21.74 -35.20
C SER A 496 13.35 -21.60 -36.46
N SER A 497 12.73 -20.45 -36.64
CA SER A 497 12.13 -20.03 -37.89
C SER A 497 13.22 -19.78 -38.94
N LEU A 498 13.64 -20.85 -39.63
CA LEU A 498 14.35 -20.77 -40.90
C LEU A 498 13.34 -20.93 -42.04
N THR A 499 12.62 -19.85 -42.30
CA THR A 499 12.04 -19.59 -43.62
C THR A 499 12.86 -18.50 -44.28
N ASP A 500 13.74 -18.88 -45.19
CA ASP A 500 13.83 -18.30 -46.54
C ASP A 500 14.90 -19.03 -47.37
N TYR A 501 14.70 -19.04 -48.70
CA TYR A 501 15.47 -19.73 -49.74
C TYR A 501 15.35 -21.27 -49.81
N ILE A 502 14.40 -21.73 -50.65
CA ILE A 502 14.71 -22.31 -51.98
C ILE A 502 13.49 -22.11 -52.89
N SER A 503 13.73 -21.88 -54.18
CA SER A 503 12.74 -21.58 -55.21
C SER A 503 12.50 -22.76 -56.16
N GLU A 504 11.24 -22.97 -56.52
CA GLU A 504 10.71 -23.62 -57.74
C GLU A 504 10.96 -25.13 -58.03
N ALA A 505 9.88 -25.78 -58.53
CA ALA A 505 9.83 -27.00 -59.36
C ALA A 505 10.27 -28.33 -58.69
N THR A 506 9.45 -29.37 -58.48
CA THR A 506 8.47 -30.05 -59.37
C THR A 506 7.56 -31.03 -58.57
N ASN A 507 6.55 -31.62 -59.22
CA ASN A 507 5.69 -32.70 -58.68
C ASN A 507 6.50 -33.96 -58.31
N GLU A 508 6.11 -34.70 -57.26
CA GLU A 508 5.48 -36.03 -57.34
C GLU A 508 5.01 -36.54 -55.96
N THR A 509 4.56 -37.80 -55.87
CA THR A 509 3.56 -38.35 -54.93
C THR A 509 4.08 -38.85 -53.57
N ASP A 510 3.13 -39.24 -52.70
CA ASP A 510 3.32 -39.94 -51.42
C ASP A 510 4.39 -41.04 -51.44
N GLU A 511 5.21 -41.10 -50.38
CA GLU A 511 5.63 -42.38 -49.78
C GLU A 511 6.11 -42.18 -48.33
N ASP A 512 5.94 -43.22 -47.49
CA ASP A 512 6.28 -43.21 -46.07
C ASP A 512 7.78 -43.03 -45.81
N LEU A 513 8.17 -42.08 -44.94
CA LEU A 513 9.54 -42.01 -44.41
C LEU A 513 9.55 -42.04 -42.88
N ASN A 514 9.59 -43.27 -42.40
CA ASN A 514 9.93 -43.67 -41.04
C ASN A 514 11.36 -43.19 -40.69
N PHE A 515 11.54 -42.42 -39.62
CA PHE A 515 12.87 -42.04 -39.12
C PHE A 515 13.13 -42.63 -37.74
N THR A 516 14.14 -43.49 -37.69
CA THR A 516 14.66 -44.16 -36.51
C THR A 516 15.45 -43.19 -35.62
N GLU A 517 15.15 -43.16 -34.32
CA GLU A 517 16.04 -42.58 -33.31
C GLU A 517 17.18 -43.58 -33.02
N GLU A 518 18.43 -43.22 -33.31
CA GLU A 518 19.60 -43.93 -32.81
C GLU A 518 19.93 -43.44 -31.39
N VAL A 519 19.65 -44.29 -30.40
CA VAL A 519 20.11 -44.09 -29.03
C VAL A 519 21.58 -44.50 -28.93
N PHE A 520 22.46 -43.55 -28.62
CA PHE A 520 23.79 -43.87 -28.10
C PHE A 520 23.69 -44.12 -26.60
N ASP A 521 23.70 -45.40 -26.23
CA ASP A 521 23.79 -45.84 -24.84
C ASP A 521 25.26 -46.07 -24.46
N VAL A 522 25.65 -45.63 -23.26
CA VAL A 522 26.91 -46.00 -22.61
C VAL A 522 26.71 -45.95 -21.09
N ASP A 523 26.44 -47.13 -20.53
CA ASP A 523 26.80 -47.66 -19.20
C ASP A 523 26.59 -46.78 -17.95
N GLU A 524 26.05 -47.27 -16.82
CA GLU A 524 25.37 -48.53 -16.47
C GLU A 524 24.74 -48.26 -15.08
N ASP A 525 23.44 -48.54 -14.87
CA ASP A 525 22.87 -49.05 -13.60
C ASP A 525 21.32 -49.08 -13.63
N ASN A 526 20.80 -50.09 -14.32
CA ASN A 526 19.63 -50.90 -13.98
C ASN A 526 18.62 -50.36 -12.92
N CYS A 527 17.51 -49.81 -13.38
CA CYS A 527 16.23 -49.88 -12.66
C CYS A 527 15.07 -50.08 -13.65
N THR A 528 14.39 -51.21 -13.53
CA THR A 528 13.18 -51.55 -14.30
C THR A 528 12.02 -50.64 -13.89
N TYR A 529 11.40 -49.96 -14.85
CA TYR A 529 10.12 -49.28 -14.63
C TYR A 529 9.00 -50.31 -14.54
N SER A 530 8.44 -50.48 -13.33
CA SER A 530 7.14 -51.11 -13.13
C SER A 530 6.01 -50.10 -13.33
N GLU A 531 4.83 -50.60 -13.68
CA GLU A 531 3.64 -49.83 -14.07
C GLU A 531 3.07 -48.89 -12.99
N ASP A 532 2.21 -47.98 -13.46
CA ASP A 532 1.42 -46.97 -12.75
C ASP A 532 1.29 -47.10 -11.22
N LEU A 533 1.78 -46.06 -10.53
CA LEU A 533 1.29 -45.68 -9.20
C LEU A 533 1.17 -44.16 -9.12
N SER A 534 -0.01 -43.66 -9.49
CA SER A 534 -0.40 -42.28 -9.23
C SER A 534 -0.57 -42.06 -7.72
N ILE A 535 0.49 -41.63 -7.05
CA ILE A 535 0.38 -41.06 -5.71
C ILE A 535 -0.29 -39.69 -5.87
N ASP A 536 -1.60 -39.68 -5.63
CA ASP A 536 -2.36 -38.46 -5.48
C ASP A 536 -1.76 -37.65 -4.31
N THR A 537 -1.31 -36.43 -4.59
CA THR A 537 -0.64 -35.59 -3.58
C THR A 537 -1.61 -34.70 -2.80
N GLN A 538 -2.89 -35.07 -2.80
CA GLN A 538 -3.91 -34.39 -2.02
C GLN A 538 -3.66 -34.57 -0.51
N SER A 539 -3.55 -33.44 0.19
CA SER A 539 -3.03 -33.37 1.56
C SER A 539 -4.10 -33.58 2.62
N LEU A 540 -3.71 -34.15 3.75
CA LEU A 540 -4.44 -34.15 5.02
C LEU A 540 -4.76 -32.70 5.45
N VAL A 541 -6.04 -32.35 5.63
CA VAL A 541 -6.50 -31.01 5.98
C VAL A 541 -7.65 -31.05 6.99
N ILE A 542 -7.61 -30.20 8.02
CA ILE A 542 -8.71 -29.97 8.97
C ILE A 542 -9.79 -29.09 8.32
N ASP A 543 -11.06 -29.51 8.43
CA ASP A 543 -12.20 -28.71 8.00
C ASP A 543 -12.30 -27.42 8.84
N SER A 544 -12.57 -26.28 8.20
CA SER A 544 -12.59 -24.98 8.88
C SER A 544 -13.57 -24.94 10.06
N ILE A 545 -13.04 -24.72 11.27
CA ILE A 545 -13.82 -24.69 12.51
C ILE A 545 -14.45 -23.29 12.68
N PRO A 546 -15.79 -23.17 12.71
CA PRO A 546 -16.45 -21.87 12.90
C PRO A 546 -16.11 -21.25 14.27
N LYS A 547 -16.09 -19.90 14.33
CA LYS A 547 -16.05 -19.19 15.61
C LYS A 547 -17.35 -19.45 16.36
N THR A 548 -17.23 -19.84 17.63
CA THR A 548 -18.38 -20.26 18.44
C THR A 548 -18.50 -19.42 19.70
N THR A 549 -19.73 -19.19 20.14
CA THR A 549 -20.05 -18.55 21.42
C THR A 549 -20.83 -19.53 22.28
N VAL A 550 -20.50 -19.63 23.57
CA VAL A 550 -21.17 -20.48 24.56
C VAL A 550 -21.37 -19.69 25.84
N LYS A 551 -22.46 -19.92 26.56
CA LYS A 551 -22.70 -19.30 27.87
C LYS A 551 -22.05 -20.11 29.00
N ILE A 552 -21.78 -19.46 30.12
CA ILE A 552 -21.42 -20.16 31.36
C ILE A 552 -22.53 -21.16 31.74
N GLY A 553 -22.14 -22.36 32.15
CA GLY A 553 -23.04 -23.47 32.46
C GLY A 553 -23.60 -24.23 31.24
N GLU A 554 -23.52 -23.69 30.02
CA GLU A 554 -23.91 -24.40 28.81
C GLU A 554 -22.77 -25.30 28.29
N THR A 555 -23.10 -26.50 27.80
CA THR A 555 -22.10 -27.43 27.26
C THR A 555 -21.89 -27.19 25.77
N LEU A 556 -20.68 -26.80 25.39
CA LEU A 556 -20.22 -26.77 24.01
C LEU A 556 -19.63 -28.13 23.64
N ASN A 557 -20.24 -28.80 22.67
CA ASN A 557 -19.76 -30.05 22.09
C ASN A 557 -19.71 -29.94 20.56
N PHE A 558 -18.57 -30.29 19.95
CA PHE A 558 -18.45 -30.41 18.50
C PHE A 558 -17.34 -31.38 18.10
N THR A 559 -17.45 -31.96 16.90
CA THR A 559 -16.41 -32.83 16.33
C THR A 559 -15.55 -32.05 15.33
N VAL A 560 -14.24 -32.02 15.55
CA VAL A 560 -13.25 -31.60 14.57
C VAL A 560 -13.19 -32.67 13.49
N LYS A 561 -13.29 -32.26 12.23
CA LYS A 561 -13.22 -33.15 11.07
C LYS A 561 -11.99 -32.83 10.25
N ALA A 562 -11.49 -33.84 9.56
CA ALA A 562 -10.42 -33.69 8.59
C ALA A 562 -10.73 -34.55 7.36
N SER A 563 -10.27 -34.08 6.22
CA SER A 563 -10.29 -34.81 4.96
C SER A 563 -8.90 -35.40 4.71
N ASP A 564 -8.82 -36.71 4.55
CA ASP A 564 -7.64 -37.42 4.04
C ASP A 564 -8.03 -38.25 2.82
N VAL A 565 -7.22 -38.13 1.77
CA VAL A 565 -7.42 -38.77 0.46
C VAL A 565 -6.57 -40.04 0.35
N ASN A 566 -5.57 -40.21 1.21
CA ASN A 566 -4.73 -41.40 1.28
C ASN A 566 -5.40 -42.52 2.10
N GLY A 567 -6.48 -42.22 2.83
CA GLY A 567 -7.30 -43.21 3.55
C GLY A 567 -6.63 -43.79 4.81
N GLY A 568 -5.75 -43.03 5.45
CA GLY A 568 -5.03 -43.43 6.65
C GLY A 568 -5.88 -43.39 7.93
N ASN A 569 -5.36 -44.01 9.00
CA ASN A 569 -5.91 -43.86 10.34
C ASN A 569 -5.55 -42.49 10.91
N LEU A 570 -6.53 -41.61 11.06
CA LEU A 570 -6.31 -40.27 11.59
C LEU A 570 -6.29 -40.28 13.13
N THR A 571 -5.26 -39.66 13.68
CA THR A 571 -5.13 -39.37 15.12
C THR A 571 -5.34 -37.87 15.34
N PHE A 572 -6.32 -37.50 16.17
CA PHE A 572 -6.55 -36.12 16.54
C PHE A 572 -5.92 -35.78 17.90
N SER A 573 -5.45 -34.55 18.07
CA SER A 573 -5.01 -34.01 19.36
C SER A 573 -5.36 -32.53 19.50
N ALA A 574 -5.32 -32.02 20.75
CA ALA A 574 -5.59 -30.61 21.04
C ALA A 574 -4.60 -30.03 22.05
N SER A 575 -4.36 -28.73 21.98
CA SER A 575 -3.55 -27.97 22.94
C SER A 575 -4.16 -26.61 23.26
N ALA A 576 -3.73 -26.03 24.39
CA ALA A 576 -4.36 -24.85 25.01
C ALA A 576 -5.84 -25.04 25.37
N LEU A 577 -6.21 -26.26 25.81
CA LEU A 577 -7.53 -26.55 26.37
C LEU A 577 -7.77 -25.73 27.65
N PRO A 578 -8.91 -25.02 27.78
CA PRO A 578 -9.33 -24.38 29.03
C PRO A 578 -9.52 -25.39 30.17
N GLU A 579 -9.52 -24.90 31.41
CA GLU A 579 -9.85 -25.75 32.56
C GLU A 579 -11.30 -26.27 32.44
N GLY A 580 -11.47 -27.59 32.63
CA GLY A 580 -12.73 -28.29 32.41
C GLY A 580 -13.02 -28.69 30.95
N ALA A 581 -12.18 -28.31 29.99
CA ALA A 581 -12.33 -28.76 28.60
C ALA A 581 -11.63 -30.11 28.36
N SER A 582 -12.24 -30.97 27.54
CA SER A 582 -11.70 -32.26 27.12
C SER A 582 -11.73 -32.41 25.61
N PHE A 583 -10.75 -33.12 25.07
CA PHE A 583 -10.70 -33.52 23.66
C PHE A 583 -10.22 -34.97 23.57
N ASP A 584 -10.85 -35.77 22.72
CA ASP A 584 -10.48 -37.17 22.49
C ASP A 584 -9.84 -37.42 21.12
N GLU A 585 -9.21 -38.58 20.97
CA GLU A 585 -8.51 -39.00 19.75
C GLU A 585 -9.45 -39.21 18.55
N THR A 586 -10.77 -39.24 18.78
CA THR A 586 -11.80 -39.32 17.72
C THR A 586 -12.22 -37.95 17.18
N GLY A 587 -11.65 -36.88 17.72
CA GLY A 587 -11.88 -35.50 17.29
C GLY A 587 -12.99 -34.78 18.05
N ILE A 588 -13.56 -35.35 19.12
CA ILE A 588 -14.67 -34.72 19.85
C ILE A 588 -14.11 -33.73 20.89
N PHE A 589 -14.45 -32.46 20.73
CA PHE A 589 -14.26 -31.42 21.74
C PHE A 589 -15.52 -31.30 22.62
N ASN A 590 -15.32 -31.24 23.94
CA ASN A 590 -16.38 -31.02 24.91
C ASN A 590 -15.92 -30.08 26.03
N TRP A 591 -16.71 -29.05 26.33
CA TRP A 591 -16.43 -28.11 27.42
C TRP A 591 -17.71 -27.48 27.97
N THR A 592 -17.76 -27.29 29.29
CA THR A 592 -18.83 -26.54 29.97
C THR A 592 -18.16 -25.46 30.82
N PRO A 593 -18.16 -24.18 30.39
CA PRO A 593 -17.47 -23.13 31.12
C PRO A 593 -18.11 -22.87 32.49
N SER A 594 -17.27 -22.65 33.51
CA SER A 594 -17.69 -22.25 34.86
C SER A 594 -17.63 -20.73 35.06
N GLU A 595 -18.23 -20.24 36.15
CA GLU A 595 -18.15 -18.85 36.59
C GLU A 595 -16.67 -18.39 36.71
N GLY A 596 -16.34 -17.20 36.20
CA GLY A 596 -14.96 -16.69 36.13
C GLY A 596 -14.15 -17.15 34.91
N GLN A 597 -14.78 -17.86 33.96
CA GLN A 597 -14.18 -18.25 32.67
C GLN A 597 -14.68 -17.39 31.50
N GLU A 598 -15.11 -16.15 31.74
CA GLU A 598 -15.56 -15.22 30.69
C GLU A 598 -14.39 -14.80 29.78
N GLY A 599 -14.64 -14.65 28.48
CA GLY A 599 -13.65 -14.11 27.54
C GLY A 599 -13.40 -14.97 26.31
N ILE A 600 -12.23 -14.78 25.69
CA ILE A 600 -11.89 -15.34 24.38
C ILE A 600 -10.77 -16.38 24.52
N TYR A 601 -11.09 -17.62 24.20
CA TYR A 601 -10.18 -18.76 24.22
C TYR A 601 -9.76 -19.11 22.81
N LYS A 602 -8.47 -19.46 22.64
CA LYS A 602 -7.92 -19.93 21.38
C LYS A 602 -7.30 -21.31 21.57
N ILE A 603 -7.99 -22.32 21.08
CA ILE A 603 -7.62 -23.74 21.18
C ILE A 603 -7.02 -24.16 19.84
N TYR A 604 -5.95 -24.96 19.87
CA TYR A 604 -5.32 -25.49 18.66
C TYR A 604 -5.61 -26.97 18.56
N PHE A 605 -6.21 -27.39 17.44
CA PHE A 605 -6.44 -28.78 17.10
C PHE A 605 -5.41 -29.22 16.04
N GLU A 606 -4.91 -30.44 16.15
CA GLU A 606 -3.98 -31.06 15.20
C GLU A 606 -4.54 -32.43 14.79
N VAL A 607 -4.38 -32.78 13.52
CA VAL A 607 -4.67 -34.12 12.98
C VAL A 607 -3.40 -34.68 12.34
N SER A 608 -3.17 -35.99 12.47
CA SER A 608 -2.01 -36.69 11.93
C SER A 608 -2.39 -38.07 11.42
N ASP A 609 -1.92 -38.46 10.24
CA ASP A 609 -1.99 -39.83 9.70
C ASP A 609 -0.73 -40.67 10.05
N GLY A 610 0.25 -40.04 10.70
CA GLY A 610 1.54 -40.63 11.10
C GLY A 610 2.72 -40.21 10.21
N ILE A 611 2.45 -39.54 9.07
CA ILE A 611 3.43 -39.05 8.10
C ILE A 611 3.27 -37.52 7.93
N PHE A 612 2.03 -37.07 7.74
CA PHE A 612 1.61 -35.68 7.61
C PHE A 612 0.86 -35.20 8.86
N LYS A 613 0.80 -33.88 8.99
CA LYS A 613 0.09 -33.17 10.06
C LYS A 613 -0.53 -31.90 9.51
N ASP A 614 -1.73 -31.58 9.99
CA ASP A 614 -2.35 -30.25 9.82
C ASP A 614 -2.90 -29.74 11.15
N SER A 615 -3.01 -28.42 11.31
CA SER A 615 -3.41 -27.79 12.57
C SER A 615 -4.21 -26.51 12.36
N GLU A 616 -5.36 -26.39 13.04
CA GLU A 616 -6.26 -25.23 12.95
C GLU A 616 -6.61 -24.68 14.34
N GLY A 617 -6.77 -23.36 14.42
CA GLY A 617 -6.97 -22.64 15.69
C GLY A 617 -8.40 -22.13 15.87
N ALA A 618 -9.22 -22.82 16.64
CA ALA A 618 -10.58 -22.40 16.96
C ALA A 618 -10.58 -21.21 17.94
N ILE A 619 -11.54 -20.30 17.76
CA ILE A 619 -11.81 -19.19 18.69
C ILE A 619 -13.19 -19.40 19.31
N ILE A 620 -13.21 -19.55 20.64
CA ILE A 620 -14.43 -19.72 21.43
C ILE A 620 -14.60 -18.49 22.33
N SER A 621 -15.78 -17.88 22.29
CA SER A 621 -16.15 -16.78 23.19
C SER A 621 -17.06 -17.32 24.29
N VAL A 622 -16.67 -17.17 25.55
CA VAL A 622 -17.53 -17.42 26.71
C VAL A 622 -18.18 -16.12 27.14
N VAL A 623 -19.48 -16.16 27.39
CA VAL A 623 -20.28 -15.02 27.86
C VAL A 623 -21.11 -15.42 29.09
N GLU A 624 -21.46 -14.44 29.92
CA GLU A 624 -22.36 -14.63 31.05
C GLU A 624 -23.77 -15.06 30.60
N GLU A 625 -24.53 -15.67 31.51
CA GLU A 625 -25.95 -15.95 31.28
C GLU A 625 -26.76 -14.65 31.40
N ASP A 626 -27.42 -14.24 30.31
CA ASP A 626 -28.39 -13.14 30.32
C ASP A 626 -29.53 -13.44 31.32
N SER A 627 -29.42 -12.89 32.53
CA SER A 627 -30.52 -12.87 33.50
C SER A 627 -31.58 -11.85 33.04
N LEU A 628 -32.39 -12.25 32.06
CA LEU A 628 -33.57 -11.52 31.61
C LEU A 628 -34.68 -11.52 32.67
N ASN A 629 -34.43 -10.80 33.76
CA ASN A 629 -35.44 -10.50 34.76
C ASN A 629 -36.31 -9.34 34.25
N LEU A 630 -37.18 -9.68 33.29
CA LEU A 630 -38.13 -8.78 32.61
C LEU A 630 -39.29 -8.38 33.55
N SER A 631 -38.97 -7.68 34.65
CA SER A 631 -39.93 -6.91 35.43
C SER A 631 -39.26 -5.76 36.18
N ASN A 632 -39.72 -4.53 35.90
CA ASN A 632 -39.26 -3.25 36.46
C ASN A 632 -37.81 -2.90 36.02
N VAL A 633 -37.53 -1.79 35.33
CA VAL A 633 -38.14 -0.46 35.45
C VAL A 633 -38.50 0.12 34.08
N TYR A 634 -39.81 0.31 33.85
CA TYR A 634 -40.26 1.49 33.12
C TYR A 634 -40.21 2.68 34.08
N ASP A 635 -39.77 3.83 33.56
CA ASP A 635 -40.13 5.23 33.91
C ASP A 635 -38.92 6.16 34.22
N SER A 636 -39.09 7.44 33.89
CA SER A 636 -38.11 8.54 33.79
C SER A 636 -37.02 8.34 32.71
N TYR A 637 -36.95 9.08 31.60
CA TYR A 637 -37.02 10.53 31.49
C TYR A 637 -37.52 11.04 30.11
N ILE A 638 -38.48 11.98 30.14
CA ILE A 638 -38.93 12.87 29.05
C ILE A 638 -39.48 14.15 29.69
N TYR A 639 -39.37 15.36 29.14
CA TYR A 639 -38.76 15.79 27.86
C TYR A 639 -37.36 16.44 28.11
N GLU A 640 -36.86 17.55 27.55
CA GLU A 640 -37.41 18.71 26.81
C GLU A 640 -36.78 18.87 25.41
N VAL A 641 -37.61 19.16 24.42
CA VAL A 641 -37.20 19.74 23.13
C VAL A 641 -38.06 20.98 22.89
N SER A 642 -37.43 22.15 22.75
CA SER A 642 -38.11 23.39 22.33
C SER A 642 -37.88 23.62 20.82
N PRO A 643 -38.94 23.85 20.00
CA PRO A 643 -38.80 24.00 18.56
C PRO A 643 -39.09 25.42 18.03
N GLU A 644 -38.03 26.16 17.68
CA GLU A 644 -38.03 27.38 16.85
C GLU A 644 -36.69 27.38 16.05
N ASP A 645 -36.54 27.77 14.78
CA ASP A 645 -37.44 28.35 13.77
C ASP A 645 -36.90 27.96 12.34
N PRO A 646 -37.37 28.45 11.16
CA PRO A 646 -37.28 27.69 9.91
C PRO A 646 -36.25 28.24 8.91
N CYS A 647 -35.97 27.46 7.84
CA CYS A 647 -35.95 27.91 6.44
C CYS A 647 -35.35 26.84 5.51
N LEU A 648 -36.21 26.22 4.71
CA LEU A 648 -35.83 25.66 3.41
C LEU A 648 -35.73 26.80 2.38
N ASN A 649 -35.01 26.52 1.28
CA ASN A 649 -34.82 27.37 0.09
C ASN A 649 -33.80 28.52 0.20
N ASN A 650 -32.57 28.29 -0.27
CA ASN A 650 -32.23 28.70 -1.65
C ASN A 650 -30.85 28.19 -2.09
N LEU A 651 -30.84 27.32 -3.09
CA LEU A 651 -29.67 27.06 -3.95
C LEU A 651 -29.81 27.95 -5.19
N SER A 652 -28.99 28.98 -5.31
CA SER A 652 -28.84 29.75 -6.55
C SER A 652 -27.38 29.83 -6.96
N PHE A 653 -27.11 29.49 -8.22
CA PHE A 653 -25.84 29.75 -8.89
C PHE A 653 -25.54 31.26 -8.92
N GLY A 654 -24.25 31.60 -8.87
CA GLY A 654 -23.71 32.93 -9.19
C GLY A 654 -22.31 32.77 -9.78
N LEU A 655 -22.12 33.28 -11.00
CA LEU A 655 -20.83 33.43 -11.67
C LEU A 655 -20.31 34.86 -11.46
N GLU A 656 -19.04 35.08 -11.84
CA GLU A 656 -18.34 36.39 -11.90
C GLU A 656 -17.97 37.00 -10.52
N GLU A 657 -16.77 37.53 -10.27
CA GLU A 657 -15.55 37.73 -11.10
C GLU A 657 -14.32 36.98 -10.55
#